data_AF-A0A7W1BBQ0-F1
#
_entry.id   AF-A0A7W1BBQ0-F1
#
_cell.length_a   1.000
_cell.length_b   1.000
_cell.length_c   1.000
_cell.angle_alpha   90.00
_cell.angle_beta   90.00
_cell.angle_gamma   90.00
#
_symmetry.space_group_name_H-M   'P 1'
#
loop_
_entity.id
_entity.type
_entity.pdbx_description
1 polymer ?
#
loop_
_entity_poly.entity_id
_entity_poly.type
_entity_poly.pdbx_seq_one_letter_code
_entity_poly.pdbx_strand_id
1 'polypeptide(L)'
;VTSASNGTSILGRYAYIIYDEGGLLDMNVAGYPTVSTPAQFGRKGAVAYADLKVIPGISPTPAPVVTGLSLLSQTKFVNNIVGWRNFSSGAATGSLGTFASGATYSFASGTNYWSSLQSNTNGFLLTSNTSLNGNQSDRILGGRQQLIALLLRGMASTAADRANLQVALQYLGTFSREFNRPTWKPSTPAGATLPAYDYATLAKTPTPETSVAINRDLTAVRVSAGFTRSDGTPVNAGDPLLKNRFSLARLGGIGPAGPNATQNTTLVNAVLVPATAATIQRDFGLLWNSGLNHWDYVGGSGSTVQTTIKRLDQVAGENPPREPNFFELLKAVILSGSVGLGSGSGSTFVAAELKYYDTATSLSADYHIMQIGANIIDAWDSDNIPTFIGFKDPSSATVYEAAGIENVPYLNKIVFCPQIPTSTSLNQTADAWLVPSLWNPHQNGSASTITGNRVRIALTGSPTYTAGFTVGSTTYTSNAIVTFPTPTIDVSANGFMAPAPPQETGLTAPLTPPTGSVSSVGSPERFYGFHFVFTPPPNGSQVNKDNTDAAYPHFGTTSGNGNIELQVQLPDTSYKTYQKWNIAATLNPLSAKGVKNNGDWSNTNKLSDPEYVALDPRTLRFGVWGSDANGQGSTGNAKKNASYGAEDSVDQDKGKLEFINWSRPQGSSFTVTPSAPSDVSSADLSLYATNGTASNHYIDLDGVQRRGDWTTDVNGTGSKATIMYASAKTPPAGKYLDRPQILSGPFQSVAELGQVFRDQPWKTLSFTSATTGATGVSADAGLLDVFTLPGQPGQKRKLGSVLFSCISVFGASTKTPMAGPCRPPWAMIF
;
A
#
# COMPACT_ATOMS: atom_id res chain seq x y z
N VAL A 1 24.75 -18.52 -75.99
CA VAL A 1 25.15 -17.52 -77.00
C VAL A 1 26.15 -16.58 -76.35
N THR A 2 27.40 -16.58 -76.83
CA THR A 2 28.50 -15.73 -76.36
C THR A 2 28.45 -14.35 -77.01
N SER A 3 28.72 -13.31 -76.20
CA SER A 3 29.29 -11.96 -76.49
C SER A 3 28.55 -11.04 -77.49
N ALA A 4 28.39 -9.72 -77.28
CA ALA A 4 29.36 -8.78 -76.73
C ALA A 4 28.73 -7.48 -76.13
N SER A 5 29.51 -6.87 -75.24
CA SER A 5 29.62 -5.45 -74.84
C SER A 5 28.37 -4.66 -74.39
N ASN A 6 28.20 -4.59 -73.07
CA ASN A 6 27.84 -3.34 -72.39
C ASN A 6 28.67 -3.21 -71.10
N GLY A 7 29.50 -2.17 -71.03
CA GLY A 7 30.51 -1.92 -69.99
C GLY A 7 29.99 -1.41 -68.65
N THR A 8 28.78 -1.81 -68.25
CA THR A 8 28.18 -1.58 -66.93
C THR A 8 27.17 -2.68 -66.62
N SER A 9 27.63 -3.93 -66.54
CA SER A 9 26.82 -5.03 -66.02
C SER A 9 26.62 -4.83 -64.52
N ILE A 10 25.52 -4.19 -64.15
CA ILE A 10 24.99 -4.26 -62.78
C ILE A 10 24.68 -5.74 -62.54
N LEU A 11 25.60 -6.46 -61.87
CA LEU A 11 25.48 -7.87 -61.51
C LEU A 11 24.39 -8.14 -60.45
N GLY A 12 23.81 -7.08 -59.89
CA GLY A 12 22.63 -7.10 -59.02
C GLY A 12 22.42 -5.74 -58.37
N ARG A 13 21.19 -5.20 -58.40
CA ARG A 13 20.80 -4.10 -57.51
C ARG A 13 20.23 -4.73 -56.25
N TYR A 14 20.95 -4.60 -55.14
CA TYR A 14 20.41 -4.93 -53.83
C TYR A 14 19.67 -3.69 -53.32
N ALA A 15 18.34 -3.75 -53.28
CA ALA A 15 17.52 -2.79 -52.56
C ALA A 15 17.20 -3.39 -51.20
N TYR A 16 17.55 -2.69 -50.12
CA TYR A 16 17.13 -3.05 -48.76
C TYR A 16 16.29 -1.91 -48.19
N ILE A 17 15.29 -2.27 -47.40
CA ILE A 17 14.47 -1.33 -46.64
C ILE A 17 14.86 -1.54 -45.17
N ILE A 18 15.34 -0.48 -44.53
CA ILE A 18 15.56 -0.48 -43.08
C ILE A 18 14.26 -0.09 -42.43
N TYR A 19 13.79 -0.93 -41.50
CA TYR A 19 12.66 -0.61 -40.65
C TYR A 19 13.17 -0.32 -39.24
N ASP A 20 12.64 0.73 -38.61
CA ASP A 20 12.77 0.88 -37.17
C ASP A 20 11.78 -0.08 -36.50
N GLU A 21 12.30 -1.06 -35.78
CA GLU A 21 11.52 -2.01 -34.98
C GLU A 21 11.72 -1.78 -33.47
N GLY A 22 12.34 -0.65 -33.07
CA GLY A 22 12.49 -0.27 -31.68
C GLY A 22 11.16 0.15 -31.04
N GLY A 23 10.86 -0.38 -29.85
CA GLY A 23 9.68 0.03 -29.07
C GLY A 23 8.32 -0.44 -29.61
N LEU A 24 8.30 -1.30 -30.63
CA LEU A 24 7.08 -1.88 -31.21
C LEU A 24 6.63 -3.14 -30.46
N LEU A 25 5.34 -3.44 -30.55
CA LEU A 25 4.77 -4.65 -29.97
C LEU A 25 5.13 -5.88 -30.81
N ASP A 26 5.84 -6.86 -30.22
CA ASP A 26 6.24 -8.06 -30.94
C ASP A 26 5.04 -8.99 -31.19
N MET A 27 4.65 -9.13 -32.45
CA MET A 27 3.51 -9.94 -32.88
C MET A 27 3.74 -11.45 -32.77
N ASN A 28 4.99 -11.88 -32.55
CA ASN A 28 5.29 -13.27 -32.20
C ASN A 28 4.78 -13.65 -30.80
N VAL A 29 4.47 -12.65 -29.97
CA VAL A 29 4.11 -12.88 -28.56
C VAL A 29 2.82 -12.17 -28.19
N ALA A 30 2.57 -10.98 -28.72
CA ALA A 30 1.59 -10.07 -28.15
C ALA A 30 0.13 -10.42 -28.41
N GLY A 31 -0.73 -10.26 -27.40
CA GLY A 31 -2.17 -10.57 -27.51
C GLY A 31 -2.59 -11.87 -26.85
N TYR A 32 -3.85 -11.94 -26.45
CA TYR A 32 -4.44 -13.12 -25.80
C TYR A 32 -5.75 -13.53 -26.49
N PRO A 33 -6.19 -14.81 -26.40
CA PRO A 33 -7.45 -15.27 -26.99
C PRO A 33 -8.64 -14.45 -26.49
N THR A 34 -9.60 -14.13 -27.36
CA THR A 34 -10.74 -13.27 -26.98
C THR A 34 -11.70 -13.90 -25.96
N VAL A 35 -11.61 -15.22 -25.74
CA VAL A 35 -12.34 -15.97 -24.72
C VAL A 35 -11.66 -15.97 -23.34
N SER A 36 -10.51 -15.31 -23.21
CA SER A 36 -9.79 -15.21 -21.93
C SER A 36 -10.57 -14.35 -20.94
N THR A 37 -10.55 -14.72 -19.66
CA THR A 37 -11.21 -13.99 -18.58
C THR A 37 -10.33 -12.87 -18.02
N PRO A 38 -10.90 -11.84 -17.35
CA PRO A 38 -10.11 -10.81 -16.68
C PRO A 38 -9.05 -11.35 -15.71
N ALA A 39 -9.32 -12.44 -14.99
CA ALA A 39 -8.34 -13.10 -14.13
C ALA A 39 -7.13 -13.71 -14.90
N GLN A 40 -7.33 -14.03 -16.17
CA GLN A 40 -6.29 -14.60 -17.04
C GLN A 40 -5.41 -13.54 -17.70
N PHE A 41 -5.98 -12.42 -18.16
CA PHE A 41 -5.21 -11.35 -18.82
C PHE A 41 -4.92 -10.12 -17.92
N GLY A 42 -5.55 -10.02 -16.74
CA GLY A 42 -5.34 -8.94 -15.77
C GLY A 42 -3.93 -8.91 -15.17
N ARG A 43 -3.20 -10.01 -15.32
CA ARG A 43 -1.79 -10.19 -14.96
C ARG A 43 -0.85 -9.43 -15.90
N LYS A 44 -0.95 -8.11 -15.90
CA LYS A 44 -0.16 -7.19 -16.76
C LYS A 44 1.34 -7.30 -16.44
N GLY A 45 2.19 -7.22 -17.49
CA GLY A 45 3.65 -7.22 -17.35
C GLY A 45 4.42 -7.89 -18.50
N ALA A 46 3.78 -8.83 -19.22
CA ALA A 46 4.30 -9.43 -20.45
C ALA A 46 3.51 -8.94 -21.67
N VAL A 47 4.17 -8.78 -22.82
CA VAL A 47 3.50 -8.37 -24.07
C VAL A 47 2.42 -9.38 -24.50
N ALA A 48 2.55 -10.64 -24.08
CA ALA A 48 1.56 -11.70 -24.29
C ALA A 48 0.16 -11.39 -23.74
N TYR A 49 0.05 -10.44 -22.81
CA TYR A 49 -1.22 -9.96 -22.24
C TYR A 49 -1.68 -8.62 -22.81
N ALA A 50 -0.99 -8.08 -23.84
CA ALA A 50 -1.38 -6.83 -24.48
C ALA A 50 -2.78 -6.96 -25.11
N ASP A 51 -3.67 -6.00 -24.85
CA ASP A 51 -4.93 -5.94 -25.57
C ASP A 51 -4.69 -5.38 -26.98
N LEU A 52 -4.77 -6.23 -27.99
CA LEU A 52 -4.53 -5.80 -29.37
C LEU A 52 -5.71 -5.00 -29.96
N LYS A 53 -6.87 -4.99 -29.29
CA LYS A 53 -8.05 -4.29 -29.81
C LYS A 53 -7.89 -2.78 -29.71
N VAL A 54 -7.11 -2.28 -28.75
CA VAL A 54 -6.93 -0.83 -28.50
C VAL A 54 -5.89 -0.16 -29.40
N ILE A 55 -5.27 -0.91 -30.31
CA ILE A 55 -4.23 -0.39 -31.21
C ILE A 55 -4.85 0.56 -32.24
N PRO A 56 -4.27 1.74 -32.52
CA PRO A 56 -4.75 2.61 -33.59
C PRO A 56 -4.80 1.89 -34.94
N GLY A 57 -5.93 2.01 -35.65
CA GLY A 57 -6.21 1.23 -36.86
C GLY A 57 -6.91 -0.11 -36.61
N ILE A 58 -6.85 -0.66 -35.39
CA ILE A 58 -7.71 -1.77 -34.95
C ILE A 58 -8.95 -1.21 -34.25
N SER A 59 -8.76 -0.36 -33.22
CA SER A 59 -9.85 0.39 -32.57
C SER A 59 -10.19 1.64 -33.39
N PRO A 60 -11.47 2.07 -33.43
CA PRO A 60 -11.80 3.45 -33.73
C PRO A 60 -11.20 4.39 -32.67
N THR A 61 -10.61 5.50 -33.09
CA THR A 61 -10.11 6.59 -32.22
C THR A 61 -10.85 7.90 -32.52
N PRO A 62 -11.11 8.77 -31.53
CA PRO A 62 -11.68 10.09 -31.78
C PRO A 62 -10.79 10.90 -32.73
N ALA A 63 -11.43 11.71 -33.58
CA ALA A 63 -10.82 12.42 -34.70
C ALA A 63 -9.55 13.23 -34.36
N PRO A 64 -8.60 13.40 -35.31
CA PRO A 64 -8.74 13.10 -36.73
C PRO A 64 -8.04 11.79 -37.17
N VAL A 65 -8.81 10.98 -37.91
CA VAL A 65 -8.35 9.91 -38.84
C VAL A 65 -7.85 8.60 -38.23
N VAL A 66 -8.78 7.72 -37.78
CA VAL A 66 -8.88 6.32 -38.25
C VAL A 66 -10.30 5.79 -37.96
N THR A 67 -10.98 5.19 -38.95
CA THR A 67 -12.32 4.57 -38.74
C THR A 67 -12.26 3.24 -37.99
N GLY A 68 -11.09 2.60 -37.91
CA GLY A 68 -10.87 1.34 -37.19
C GLY A 68 -11.54 0.13 -37.87
N LEU A 69 -11.27 -1.07 -37.34
CA LEU A 69 -11.94 -2.30 -37.77
C LEU A 69 -13.32 -2.43 -37.11
N SER A 70 -14.26 -3.12 -37.76
CA SER A 70 -15.53 -3.51 -37.12
C SER A 70 -15.29 -4.40 -35.90
N LEU A 71 -16.19 -4.41 -34.90
CA LEU A 71 -16.04 -5.23 -33.68
C LEU A 71 -15.83 -6.74 -33.99
N LEU A 72 -16.50 -7.25 -35.03
CA LEU A 72 -16.32 -8.61 -35.50
C LEU A 72 -14.93 -8.81 -36.11
N SER A 73 -14.47 -7.87 -36.94
CA SER A 73 -13.13 -7.89 -37.55
C SER A 73 -12.02 -7.76 -36.49
N GLN A 74 -12.22 -6.98 -35.42
CA GLN A 74 -11.29 -6.89 -34.29
C GLN A 74 -11.17 -8.24 -33.56
N THR A 75 -12.30 -8.92 -33.33
CA THR A 75 -12.31 -10.25 -32.70
C THR A 75 -11.59 -11.27 -33.57
N LYS A 76 -11.88 -11.28 -34.88
CA LYS A 76 -11.18 -12.12 -35.86
C LYS A 76 -9.70 -11.77 -35.93
N PHE A 77 -9.32 -10.50 -35.85
CA PHE A 77 -7.94 -10.06 -35.85
C PHE A 77 -7.15 -10.70 -34.71
N VAL A 78 -7.63 -10.55 -33.47
CA VAL A 78 -7.00 -11.12 -32.28
C VAL A 78 -6.89 -12.64 -32.40
N ASN A 79 -8.01 -13.32 -32.66
CA ASN A 79 -8.00 -14.78 -32.72
C ASN A 79 -7.15 -15.32 -33.88
N ASN A 80 -7.15 -14.64 -35.03
CA ASN A 80 -6.34 -15.05 -36.17
C ASN A 80 -4.85 -14.95 -35.87
N ILE A 81 -4.40 -13.85 -35.25
CA ILE A 81 -3.01 -13.67 -34.83
C ILE A 81 -2.65 -14.74 -33.80
N VAL A 82 -3.35 -14.78 -32.67
CA VAL A 82 -3.02 -15.65 -31.53
C VAL A 82 -3.14 -17.12 -31.94
N GLY A 83 -4.20 -17.49 -32.66
CA GLY A 83 -4.43 -18.86 -33.11
C GLY A 83 -3.46 -19.32 -34.20
N TRP A 84 -2.95 -18.40 -35.03
CA TRP A 84 -1.93 -18.75 -36.02
C TRP A 84 -0.60 -19.10 -35.34
N ARG A 85 -0.16 -18.30 -34.37
CA ARG A 85 1.14 -18.50 -33.68
C ARG A 85 1.10 -19.54 -32.57
N ASN A 86 0.00 -19.63 -31.81
CA ASN A 86 -0.19 -20.55 -30.67
C ASN A 86 -1.21 -21.63 -30.99
N PHE A 87 -1.17 -22.19 -32.20
CA PHE A 87 -2.16 -23.18 -32.63
C PHE A 87 -2.15 -24.42 -31.74
N SER A 88 -0.96 -24.90 -31.38
CA SER A 88 -0.81 -26.09 -30.54
C SER A 88 -0.84 -25.75 -29.06
N SER A 89 -0.01 -24.79 -28.62
CA SER A 89 0.05 -24.39 -27.21
C SER A 89 -1.26 -23.80 -26.67
N GLY A 90 -2.02 -23.10 -27.51
CA GLY A 90 -3.33 -22.57 -27.17
C GLY A 90 -4.50 -23.53 -27.43
N ALA A 91 -4.24 -24.73 -27.99
CA ALA A 91 -5.27 -25.66 -28.46
C ALA A 91 -6.31 -25.00 -29.38
N ALA A 92 -5.85 -24.17 -30.33
CA ALA A 92 -6.74 -23.48 -31.26
C ALA A 92 -7.39 -24.45 -32.24
N THR A 93 -8.58 -24.10 -32.72
CA THR A 93 -9.31 -24.82 -33.78
C THR A 93 -9.66 -23.87 -34.92
N GLY A 94 -9.91 -24.41 -36.11
CA GLY A 94 -10.24 -23.64 -37.30
C GLY A 94 -9.00 -23.31 -38.15
N SER A 95 -9.10 -22.28 -38.97
CA SER A 95 -8.05 -21.87 -39.92
C SER A 95 -7.94 -20.36 -40.03
N LEU A 96 -6.78 -19.87 -40.47
CA LEU A 96 -6.60 -18.46 -40.82
C LEU A 96 -7.58 -18.09 -41.96
N GLY A 97 -8.30 -16.99 -41.81
CA GLY A 97 -9.18 -16.45 -42.84
C GLY A 97 -9.18 -14.92 -42.85
N THR A 98 -9.73 -14.34 -43.93
CA THR A 98 -9.92 -12.89 -44.04
C THR A 98 -11.07 -12.41 -43.16
N PHE A 99 -11.13 -11.10 -42.87
CA PHE A 99 -12.21 -10.56 -42.03
C PHE A 99 -13.62 -10.76 -42.63
N ALA A 100 -13.75 -10.82 -43.96
CA ALA A 100 -15.00 -11.15 -44.64
C ALA A 100 -15.29 -12.67 -44.69
N SER A 101 -14.29 -13.53 -44.54
CA SER A 101 -14.50 -14.98 -44.57
C SER A 101 -15.13 -15.49 -43.27
N GLY A 102 -15.89 -16.59 -43.34
CA GLY A 102 -16.36 -17.32 -42.15
C GLY A 102 -15.27 -18.07 -41.40
N ALA A 103 -14.08 -18.20 -41.99
CA ALA A 103 -12.94 -18.88 -41.38
C ALA A 103 -12.19 -17.95 -40.41
N THR A 104 -12.00 -18.41 -39.18
CA THR A 104 -11.15 -17.78 -38.17
C THR A 104 -10.70 -18.84 -37.18
N TYR A 105 -9.57 -18.60 -36.52
CA TYR A 105 -9.22 -19.43 -35.38
C TYR A 105 -10.18 -19.18 -34.21
N SER A 106 -10.35 -20.20 -33.38
CA SER A 106 -11.22 -20.19 -32.21
C SER A 106 -10.56 -20.96 -31.08
N PHE A 107 -11.00 -20.68 -29.86
CA PHE A 107 -10.49 -21.28 -28.64
C PHE A 107 -11.68 -21.68 -27.76
N ALA A 108 -11.64 -22.89 -27.19
CA ALA A 108 -12.67 -23.32 -26.25
C ALA A 108 -12.59 -22.56 -24.91
N SER A 109 -11.38 -22.20 -24.48
CA SER A 109 -11.11 -21.36 -23.31
C SER A 109 -9.73 -20.70 -23.41
N GLY A 110 -9.47 -19.68 -22.59
CA GLY A 110 -8.14 -19.06 -22.45
C GLY A 110 -7.12 -19.89 -21.65
N THR A 111 -7.53 -20.98 -21.01
CA THR A 111 -6.74 -21.70 -19.99
C THR A 111 -5.46 -22.35 -20.54
N ASN A 112 -5.53 -23.01 -21.71
CA ASN A 112 -4.37 -23.68 -22.31
C ASN A 112 -3.32 -22.66 -22.74
N TYR A 113 -3.77 -21.59 -23.42
CA TYR A 113 -2.90 -20.47 -23.78
C TYR A 113 -2.22 -19.89 -22.55
N TRP A 114 -2.99 -19.52 -21.52
CA TRP A 114 -2.46 -19.03 -20.25
C TRP A 114 -1.40 -19.97 -19.67
N SER A 115 -1.66 -21.29 -19.68
CA SER A 115 -0.78 -22.29 -19.03
C SER A 115 0.54 -22.41 -19.78
N SER A 116 0.47 -22.35 -21.10
CA SER A 116 1.64 -22.31 -21.97
C SER A 116 2.51 -21.06 -21.69
N LEU A 117 1.92 -19.88 -21.50
CA LEU A 117 2.65 -18.66 -21.18
C LEU A 117 3.32 -18.75 -19.80
N GLN A 118 2.64 -19.35 -18.84
CA GLN A 118 3.13 -19.51 -17.48
C GLN A 118 4.34 -20.44 -17.40
N SER A 119 4.35 -21.47 -18.24
CA SER A 119 5.39 -22.49 -18.30
C SER A 119 6.52 -22.18 -19.28
N ASN A 120 6.48 -21.03 -19.97
CA ASN A 120 7.43 -20.71 -21.03
C ASN A 120 8.83 -20.40 -20.47
N THR A 121 9.83 -21.22 -20.81
CA THR A 121 11.23 -21.02 -20.39
C THR A 121 12.12 -20.37 -21.45
N ASN A 122 11.59 -20.17 -22.66
CA ASN A 122 12.35 -19.71 -23.82
C ASN A 122 12.22 -18.19 -24.04
N GLY A 123 11.47 -17.51 -23.18
CA GLY A 123 11.14 -16.08 -23.29
C GLY A 123 10.70 -15.70 -24.70
N PHE A 124 9.87 -16.56 -25.30
CA PHE A 124 9.24 -16.38 -26.61
C PHE A 124 10.17 -16.23 -27.82
N LEU A 125 11.45 -16.57 -27.70
CA LEU A 125 12.39 -16.56 -28.85
C LEU A 125 12.19 -17.74 -29.80
N LEU A 126 11.48 -18.78 -29.37
CA LEU A 126 11.21 -20.01 -30.13
C LEU A 126 9.76 -20.46 -29.89
N THR A 127 9.24 -21.28 -30.80
CA THR A 127 7.95 -21.94 -30.65
C THR A 127 7.94 -22.80 -29.38
N SER A 128 6.81 -22.83 -28.67
CA SER A 128 6.74 -23.38 -27.31
C SER A 128 6.05 -24.75 -27.21
N ASN A 129 5.42 -25.21 -28.30
CA ASN A 129 4.73 -26.50 -28.32
C ASN A 129 5.70 -27.68 -28.19
N THR A 130 5.34 -28.65 -27.36
CA THR A 130 6.05 -29.94 -27.20
C THR A 130 5.34 -31.09 -27.91
N SER A 131 4.15 -30.84 -28.45
CA SER A 131 3.33 -31.78 -29.24
C SER A 131 2.64 -31.03 -30.39
N LEU A 132 1.96 -31.75 -31.28
CA LEU A 132 1.15 -31.15 -32.35
C LEU A 132 -0.33 -31.16 -31.96
N ASN A 133 -1.06 -30.12 -32.33
CA ASN A 133 -2.53 -30.09 -32.25
C ASN A 133 -3.08 -30.18 -33.68
N GLY A 134 -3.92 -31.17 -33.97
CA GLY A 134 -4.47 -31.35 -35.33
C GLY A 134 -3.40 -31.40 -36.43
N ASN A 135 -2.25 -32.05 -36.17
CA ASN A 135 -1.06 -32.08 -37.05
C ASN A 135 -0.43 -30.72 -37.36
N GLN A 136 -0.72 -29.69 -36.58
CA GLN A 136 -0.12 -28.36 -36.70
C GLN A 136 0.68 -27.99 -35.45
N SER A 137 1.79 -27.27 -35.67
CA SER A 137 2.65 -26.72 -34.62
C SER A 137 2.32 -25.26 -34.35
N ASP A 138 2.93 -24.71 -33.30
CA ASP A 138 3.06 -23.27 -33.15
C ASP A 138 3.91 -22.69 -34.29
N ARG A 139 3.79 -21.37 -34.53
CA ARG A 139 4.43 -20.67 -35.65
C ARG A 139 5.03 -19.35 -35.20
N ILE A 140 6.07 -18.89 -35.90
CA ILE A 140 6.75 -17.61 -35.65
C ILE A 140 6.92 -16.83 -36.97
N LEU A 141 6.80 -15.51 -36.91
CA LEU A 141 7.13 -14.59 -37.98
C LEU A 141 8.66 -14.40 -37.99
N GLY A 142 9.30 -14.80 -39.08
CA GLY A 142 10.75 -14.66 -39.27
C GLY A 142 11.21 -13.26 -39.67
N GLY A 143 10.29 -12.30 -39.84
CA GLY A 143 10.63 -10.89 -40.07
C GLY A 143 9.45 -10.05 -40.55
N ARG A 144 9.65 -8.73 -40.59
CA ARG A 144 8.61 -7.73 -40.87
C ARG A 144 7.88 -7.90 -42.21
N GLN A 145 8.55 -8.42 -43.24
CA GLN A 145 7.89 -8.71 -44.52
C GLN A 145 6.78 -9.76 -44.37
N GLN A 146 6.99 -10.79 -43.54
CA GLN A 146 5.98 -11.81 -43.28
C GLN A 146 4.82 -11.25 -42.45
N LEU A 147 5.11 -10.37 -41.48
CA LEU A 147 4.07 -9.66 -40.73
C LEU A 147 3.18 -8.82 -41.65
N ILE A 148 3.79 -8.01 -42.52
CA ILE A 148 3.07 -7.20 -43.52
C ILE A 148 2.22 -8.09 -44.43
N ALA A 149 2.76 -9.21 -44.90
CA ALA A 149 2.02 -10.15 -45.75
C ALA A 149 0.83 -10.78 -45.00
N LEU A 150 1.02 -11.21 -43.75
CA LEU A 150 -0.02 -11.78 -42.92
C LEU A 150 -1.18 -10.79 -42.72
N LEU A 151 -0.88 -9.56 -42.30
CA LEU A 151 -1.87 -8.51 -42.08
C LEU A 151 -2.58 -8.10 -43.38
N LEU A 152 -1.82 -7.64 -44.38
CA LEU A 152 -2.37 -6.95 -45.55
C LEU A 152 -2.91 -7.90 -46.64
N ARG A 153 -2.45 -9.15 -46.67
CA ARG A 153 -2.88 -10.15 -47.66
C ARG A 153 -3.63 -11.32 -47.03
N GLY A 154 -3.24 -11.75 -45.83
CA GLY A 154 -3.83 -12.90 -45.15
C GLY A 154 -5.13 -12.60 -44.39
N MET A 155 -5.32 -11.37 -43.93
CA MET A 155 -6.41 -11.02 -43.03
C MET A 155 -7.35 -9.94 -43.57
N ALA A 156 -6.81 -8.92 -44.23
CA ALA A 156 -7.62 -7.84 -44.78
C ALA A 156 -8.59 -8.34 -45.87
N SER A 157 -9.87 -7.94 -45.80
CA SER A 157 -10.86 -8.28 -46.82
C SER A 157 -11.19 -7.15 -47.78
N THR A 158 -11.01 -5.89 -47.36
CA THR A 158 -11.35 -4.70 -48.14
C THR A 158 -10.16 -3.74 -48.26
N ALA A 159 -10.30 -2.71 -49.11
CA ALA A 159 -9.34 -1.61 -49.15
C ALA A 159 -9.30 -0.83 -47.82
N ALA A 160 -10.45 -0.67 -47.16
CA ALA A 160 -10.55 -0.02 -45.85
C ALA A 160 -9.83 -0.83 -44.76
N ASP A 161 -10.03 -2.16 -44.72
CA ASP A 161 -9.30 -3.04 -43.78
C ASP A 161 -7.79 -2.93 -43.98
N ARG A 162 -7.33 -2.89 -45.25
CA ARG A 162 -5.90 -2.72 -45.55
C ARG A 162 -5.38 -1.37 -45.06
N ALA A 163 -6.10 -0.28 -45.28
CA ALA A 163 -5.71 1.04 -44.80
C ALA A 163 -5.61 1.08 -43.26
N ASN A 164 -6.58 0.48 -42.58
CA ASN A 164 -6.59 0.33 -41.12
C ASN A 164 -5.41 -0.50 -40.60
N LEU A 165 -5.12 -1.64 -41.22
CA LEU A 165 -3.98 -2.47 -40.83
C LEU A 165 -2.62 -1.84 -41.19
N GLN A 166 -2.56 -0.96 -42.18
CA GLN A 166 -1.37 -0.14 -42.48
C GLN A 166 -1.08 0.86 -41.36
N VAL A 167 -2.12 1.44 -40.73
CA VAL A 167 -1.95 2.25 -39.52
C VAL A 167 -1.47 1.38 -38.37
N ALA A 168 -2.09 0.22 -38.15
CA ALA A 168 -1.70 -0.70 -37.08
C ALA A 168 -0.23 -1.15 -37.18
N LEU A 169 0.29 -1.36 -38.40
CA LEU A 169 1.68 -1.76 -38.65
C LEU A 169 2.74 -0.79 -38.09
N GLN A 170 2.37 0.45 -37.74
CA GLN A 170 3.27 1.40 -37.07
C GLN A 170 3.55 1.05 -35.60
N TYR A 171 2.72 0.20 -35.00
CA TYR A 171 2.79 -0.20 -33.59
C TYR A 171 3.24 -1.66 -33.42
N LEU A 172 3.40 -2.40 -34.52
CA LEU A 172 3.62 -3.84 -34.53
C LEU A 172 4.98 -4.19 -35.14
N GLY A 173 5.73 -5.10 -34.53
CA GLY A 173 7.04 -5.58 -34.96
C GLY A 173 7.19 -7.10 -34.90
N THR A 174 8.38 -7.59 -35.24
CA THR A 174 8.71 -9.04 -35.19
C THR A 174 9.94 -9.37 -34.33
N PHE A 175 10.54 -8.35 -33.72
CA PHE A 175 11.68 -8.50 -32.83
C PHE A 175 11.30 -8.16 -31.38
N SER A 176 11.36 -9.16 -30.51
CA SER A 176 11.39 -8.95 -29.06
C SER A 176 12.83 -8.82 -28.57
N ARG A 177 13.15 -7.67 -27.99
CA ARG A 177 14.27 -7.52 -27.04
C ARG A 177 13.75 -7.47 -25.60
N GLU A 178 12.64 -8.13 -25.32
CA GLU A 178 12.06 -8.09 -23.97
C GLU A 178 13.01 -8.80 -22.99
N PHE A 179 13.79 -8.01 -22.30
CA PHE A 179 14.30 -8.38 -21.00
C PHE A 179 13.27 -7.84 -20.03
N ASN A 180 12.48 -8.71 -19.41
CA ASN A 180 11.55 -8.35 -18.33
C ASN A 180 12.33 -7.99 -17.05
N ARG A 181 13.26 -7.03 -17.17
CA ARG A 181 14.11 -6.53 -16.10
C ARG A 181 13.61 -5.15 -15.66
N PRO A 182 13.71 -4.85 -14.36
CA PRO A 182 13.52 -3.49 -13.89
C PRO A 182 14.51 -2.52 -14.57
N THR A 183 13.99 -1.37 -14.99
CA THR A 183 14.72 -0.26 -15.61
C THR A 183 14.47 1.09 -14.95
N TRP A 184 13.76 1.09 -13.82
CA TRP A 184 13.40 2.30 -13.09
C TRP A 184 14.62 3.09 -12.64
N LYS A 185 14.45 4.40 -12.67
CA LYS A 185 15.33 5.39 -12.06
C LYS A 185 14.45 6.53 -11.57
N PRO A 186 14.76 7.14 -10.42
CA PRO A 186 13.94 8.23 -9.90
C PRO A 186 14.16 9.52 -10.70
N SER A 187 13.11 10.33 -10.79
CA SER A 187 13.18 11.75 -11.12
C SER A 187 13.08 12.58 -9.84
N THR A 188 13.76 13.72 -9.77
CA THR A 188 13.62 14.66 -8.66
C THR A 188 12.25 15.35 -8.75
N PRO A 189 11.33 15.17 -7.76
CA PRO A 189 10.02 15.82 -7.79
C PRO A 189 10.12 17.35 -7.78
N ALA A 190 9.16 18.01 -8.43
CA ALA A 190 9.03 19.46 -8.31
C ALA A 190 8.72 19.85 -6.85
N GLY A 191 9.44 20.83 -6.31
CA GLY A 191 9.32 21.23 -4.91
C GLY A 191 10.25 20.48 -3.93
N ALA A 192 10.95 19.43 -4.39
CA ALA A 192 12.07 18.90 -3.63
C ALA A 192 13.24 19.90 -3.70
N THR A 193 13.49 20.61 -2.60
CA THR A 193 14.45 21.73 -2.55
C THR A 193 15.75 21.40 -1.81
N LEU A 194 15.80 20.27 -1.10
CA LEU A 194 16.95 19.88 -0.29
C LEU A 194 17.95 19.04 -1.12
N PRO A 195 19.25 19.38 -1.14
CA PRO A 195 20.28 18.66 -1.91
C PRO A 195 20.38 17.16 -1.58
N ALA A 196 20.05 16.78 -0.35
CA ALA A 196 20.04 15.38 0.10
C ALA A 196 19.00 14.51 -0.65
N TYR A 197 18.04 15.14 -1.33
CA TYR A 197 16.95 14.48 -2.06
C TYR A 197 16.93 14.86 -3.55
N ASP A 198 18.08 15.21 -4.14
CA ASP A 198 18.21 15.32 -5.60
C ASP A 198 18.33 13.93 -6.24
N TYR A 199 17.20 13.21 -6.28
CA TYR A 199 17.15 11.82 -6.69
C TYR A 199 17.72 11.57 -8.10
N ALA A 200 17.46 12.44 -9.08
CA ALA A 200 17.90 12.25 -10.45
C ALA A 200 19.43 12.30 -10.60
N THR A 201 20.09 13.15 -9.80
CA THR A 201 21.56 13.24 -9.75
C THR A 201 22.12 12.08 -8.92
N LEU A 202 21.57 11.85 -7.72
CA LEU A 202 22.05 10.82 -6.79
C LEU A 202 21.97 9.42 -7.42
N ALA A 203 20.95 9.13 -8.21
CA ALA A 203 20.76 7.85 -8.89
C ALA A 203 21.90 7.47 -9.85
N LYS A 204 22.65 8.47 -10.35
CA LYS A 204 23.77 8.31 -11.29
C LYS A 204 25.14 8.31 -10.60
N THR A 205 25.19 8.51 -9.29
CA THR A 205 26.45 8.63 -8.55
C THR A 205 27.29 7.36 -8.71
N PRO A 206 28.55 7.49 -9.18
CA PRO A 206 29.33 6.37 -9.65
C PRO A 206 29.83 5.50 -8.49
N THR A 207 29.97 4.20 -8.79
CA THR A 207 30.58 3.10 -8.03
C THR A 207 29.86 2.54 -6.79
N PRO A 208 29.70 1.19 -6.69
CA PRO A 208 29.11 0.51 -5.52
C PRO A 208 29.81 0.78 -4.19
N GLU A 209 31.08 1.17 -4.19
CA GLU A 209 31.90 1.29 -2.98
C GLU A 209 31.80 2.67 -2.29
N THR A 210 31.27 3.69 -2.96
CA THR A 210 31.17 5.07 -2.45
C THR A 210 29.78 5.68 -2.56
N SER A 211 28.82 4.95 -3.14
CA SER A 211 27.46 5.46 -3.33
C SER A 211 26.66 5.37 -2.04
N VAL A 212 26.14 6.51 -1.58
CA VAL A 212 25.16 6.58 -0.47
C VAL A 212 23.72 6.65 -0.97
N ALA A 213 23.51 6.59 -2.29
CA ALA A 213 22.20 6.76 -2.91
C ALA A 213 21.30 5.55 -2.63
N ILE A 214 20.17 5.80 -1.97
CA ILE A 214 19.13 4.78 -1.68
C ILE A 214 18.38 4.42 -2.97
N ASN A 215 17.85 5.43 -3.68
CA ASN A 215 17.12 5.25 -4.92
C ASN A 215 18.06 5.36 -6.13
N ARG A 216 18.60 4.23 -6.58
CA ARG A 216 19.54 4.17 -7.70
C ARG A 216 18.87 3.89 -9.04
N ASP A 217 19.57 4.24 -10.13
CA ASP A 217 19.25 3.67 -11.45
C ASP A 217 19.47 2.15 -11.39
N LEU A 218 18.38 1.38 -11.45
CA LEU A 218 18.41 -0.07 -11.31
C LEU A 218 19.26 -0.72 -12.42
N THR A 219 19.34 -0.07 -13.59
CA THR A 219 20.15 -0.54 -14.71
C THR A 219 21.63 -0.25 -14.52
N ALA A 220 22.05 0.47 -13.49
CA ALA A 220 23.46 0.79 -13.21
C ALA A 220 24.07 -0.03 -12.07
N VAL A 221 23.27 -0.76 -11.30
CA VAL A 221 23.77 -1.62 -10.21
C VAL A 221 24.28 -2.95 -10.80
N ARG A 222 25.52 -3.30 -10.44
CA ARG A 222 26.27 -4.43 -11.01
C ARG A 222 26.86 -5.30 -9.91
N VAL A 223 26.88 -6.61 -10.13
CA VAL A 223 27.39 -7.56 -9.14
C VAL A 223 28.92 -7.56 -9.13
N SER A 224 29.50 -7.72 -7.94
CA SER A 224 30.96 -7.73 -7.74
C SER A 224 31.61 -9.09 -8.04
N ALA A 225 30.86 -10.18 -7.93
CA ALA A 225 31.29 -11.56 -8.18
C ALA A 225 30.14 -12.42 -8.71
N GLY A 226 30.46 -13.65 -9.14
CA GLY A 226 29.46 -14.57 -9.68
C GLY A 226 28.67 -15.31 -8.62
N PHE A 227 27.38 -15.55 -8.89
CA PHE A 227 26.47 -16.36 -8.07
C PHE A 227 25.39 -16.99 -8.94
N THR A 228 24.50 -17.81 -8.36
CA THR A 228 23.37 -18.41 -9.08
C THR A 228 22.05 -17.79 -8.61
N ARG A 229 21.25 -17.28 -9.56
CA ARG A 229 19.92 -16.70 -9.27
C ARG A 229 18.89 -17.76 -8.89
N SER A 230 17.75 -17.32 -8.35
CA SER A 230 16.60 -18.19 -8.05
C SER A 230 16.07 -18.96 -9.25
N ASP A 231 16.23 -18.42 -10.47
CA ASP A 231 15.90 -19.11 -11.73
C ASP A 231 16.99 -20.12 -12.21
N GLY A 232 18.05 -20.30 -11.42
CA GLY A 232 19.16 -21.20 -11.75
C GLY A 232 20.14 -20.64 -12.78
N THR A 233 19.97 -19.39 -13.22
CA THR A 233 20.91 -18.78 -14.17
C THR A 233 22.17 -18.28 -13.46
N PRO A 234 23.36 -18.56 -14.01
CA PRO A 234 24.60 -18.04 -13.47
C PRO A 234 24.71 -16.54 -13.73
N VAL A 235 25.38 -15.85 -12.82
CA VAL A 235 25.75 -14.44 -12.91
C VAL A 235 27.26 -14.33 -12.88
N ASN A 236 27.83 -13.43 -13.67
CA ASN A 236 29.24 -13.09 -13.63
C ASN A 236 29.44 -11.68 -13.08
N ALA A 237 30.64 -11.39 -12.56
CA ALA A 237 31.02 -10.04 -12.17
C ALA A 237 30.75 -9.04 -13.31
N GLY A 238 30.13 -7.90 -13.00
CA GLY A 238 29.74 -6.90 -13.99
C GLY A 238 28.40 -7.15 -14.70
N ASP A 239 27.68 -8.24 -14.38
CA ASP A 239 26.28 -8.39 -14.81
C ASP A 239 25.35 -7.49 -13.96
N PRO A 240 24.17 -7.11 -14.48
CA PRO A 240 23.14 -6.44 -13.70
C PRO A 240 22.73 -7.25 -12.46
N LEU A 241 22.56 -6.56 -11.32
CA LEU A 241 22.06 -7.18 -10.09
C LEU A 241 20.66 -7.76 -10.30
N LEU A 242 19.75 -6.96 -10.86
CA LEU A 242 18.37 -7.35 -11.16
C LEU A 242 18.24 -7.83 -12.59
N LYS A 243 17.81 -9.08 -12.75
CA LYS A 243 17.51 -9.68 -14.06
C LYS A 243 16.01 -9.69 -14.35
N ASN A 244 15.21 -10.07 -13.37
CA ASN A 244 13.77 -10.19 -13.48
C ASN A 244 13.08 -9.36 -12.40
N ARG A 245 11.83 -8.97 -12.65
CA ARG A 245 10.94 -8.40 -11.63
C ARG A 245 10.66 -9.43 -10.52
N PHE A 246 10.46 -8.96 -9.30
CA PHE A 246 10.03 -9.78 -8.18
C PHE A 246 8.56 -10.18 -8.37
N SER A 247 8.27 -11.47 -8.24
CA SER A 247 6.91 -11.97 -8.37
C SER A 247 6.17 -11.85 -7.03
N LEU A 248 5.07 -11.10 -7.02
CA LEU A 248 4.20 -10.96 -5.84
C LEU A 248 3.52 -12.29 -5.47
N ALA A 249 3.48 -13.28 -6.37
CA ALA A 249 3.04 -14.63 -6.01
C ALA A 249 3.90 -15.30 -4.92
N ARG A 250 5.12 -14.80 -4.67
CA ARG A 250 5.97 -15.23 -3.56
C ARG A 250 5.39 -14.86 -2.19
N LEU A 251 4.51 -13.85 -2.12
CA LEU A 251 3.88 -13.40 -0.87
C LEU A 251 3.08 -14.53 -0.22
N GLY A 252 2.42 -15.38 -1.02
CA GLY A 252 1.68 -16.54 -0.50
C GLY A 252 2.53 -17.61 0.19
N GLY A 253 3.86 -17.48 0.17
CA GLY A 253 4.78 -18.30 0.96
C GLY A 253 4.91 -17.87 2.41
N ILE A 254 4.53 -16.63 2.73
CA ILE A 254 4.41 -16.11 4.09
C ILE A 254 3.07 -16.56 4.66
N GLY A 255 3.06 -17.02 5.91
CA GLY A 255 1.84 -17.42 6.59
C GLY A 255 1.88 -17.04 8.08
N PRO A 256 0.72 -17.08 8.75
CA PRO A 256 0.55 -16.61 10.13
C PRO A 256 1.20 -17.51 11.20
N ALA A 257 1.67 -18.70 10.80
CA ALA A 257 2.34 -19.68 11.66
C ALA A 257 3.67 -20.16 11.06
N GLY A 258 4.31 -19.33 10.23
CA GLY A 258 5.54 -19.65 9.52
C GLY A 258 5.34 -19.95 8.03
N PRO A 259 6.33 -20.57 7.35
CA PRO A 259 6.29 -20.77 5.90
C PRO A 259 5.07 -21.58 5.45
N ASN A 260 4.34 -21.08 4.45
CA ASN A 260 3.26 -21.82 3.82
C ASN A 260 3.83 -22.89 2.86
N ALA A 261 3.87 -24.13 3.34
CA ALA A 261 4.39 -25.28 2.61
C ALA A 261 3.36 -25.95 1.67
N THR A 262 2.12 -25.45 1.57
CA THR A 262 1.05 -26.09 0.79
C THR A 262 0.94 -25.58 -0.65
N GLN A 263 1.42 -24.37 -0.92
CA GLN A 263 1.32 -23.73 -2.23
C GLN A 263 2.71 -23.51 -2.83
N ASN A 264 2.84 -23.77 -4.12
CA ASN A 264 4.06 -23.45 -4.87
C ASN A 264 4.14 -21.95 -5.10
N THR A 265 5.00 -21.26 -4.35
CA THR A 265 5.05 -19.79 -4.30
C THR A 265 6.42 -19.24 -4.66
N THR A 266 7.49 -20.05 -4.60
CA THR A 266 8.86 -19.60 -4.85
C THR A 266 9.54 -20.39 -5.96
N LEU A 267 10.53 -19.78 -6.61
CA LEU A 267 11.35 -20.42 -7.65
C LEU A 267 12.67 -20.94 -7.06
N VAL A 268 13.00 -22.18 -7.41
CA VAL A 268 14.31 -22.79 -7.19
C VAL A 268 14.74 -23.45 -8.49
N ASN A 269 15.83 -22.96 -9.09
CA ASN A 269 16.34 -23.45 -10.37
C ASN A 269 15.28 -23.45 -11.50
N ALA A 270 14.47 -22.38 -11.55
CA ALA A 270 13.34 -22.19 -12.46
C ALA A 270 12.16 -23.19 -12.29
N VAL A 271 12.13 -23.93 -11.18
CA VAL A 271 10.99 -24.76 -10.79
C VAL A 271 10.22 -24.06 -9.68
N LEU A 272 8.90 -23.95 -9.85
CA LEU A 272 8.02 -23.42 -8.80
C LEU A 272 7.79 -24.50 -7.74
N VAL A 273 8.13 -24.19 -6.50
CA VAL A 273 8.11 -25.12 -5.36
C VAL A 273 7.47 -24.46 -4.13
N PRO A 274 7.06 -25.24 -3.11
CA PRO A 274 6.59 -24.67 -1.86
C PRO A 274 7.67 -23.87 -1.14
N ALA A 275 7.26 -22.85 -0.40
CA ALA A 275 8.18 -22.05 0.39
C ALA A 275 8.77 -22.86 1.56
N THR A 276 10.04 -22.62 1.83
CA THR A 276 10.79 -23.11 3.00
C THR A 276 11.37 -21.91 3.76
N ALA A 277 11.84 -22.11 4.99
CA ALA A 277 12.53 -21.06 5.74
C ALA A 277 13.70 -20.43 4.95
N ALA A 278 14.49 -21.25 4.24
CA ALA A 278 15.62 -20.78 3.44
C ALA A 278 15.18 -19.93 2.22
N THR A 279 14.10 -20.32 1.52
CA THR A 279 13.61 -19.53 0.39
C THR A 279 12.90 -18.26 0.85
N ILE A 280 12.21 -18.28 2.00
CA ILE A 280 11.63 -17.08 2.60
C ILE A 280 12.73 -16.10 3.04
N GLN A 281 13.80 -16.59 3.67
CA GLN A 281 14.93 -15.73 3.99
C GLN A 281 15.60 -15.17 2.73
N ARG A 282 15.76 -15.96 1.68
CA ARG A 282 16.30 -15.49 0.39
C ARG A 282 15.40 -14.42 -0.24
N ASP A 283 14.10 -14.65 -0.28
CA ASP A 283 13.15 -13.83 -1.03
C ASP A 283 12.67 -12.59 -0.26
N PHE A 284 12.60 -12.67 1.07
CA PHE A 284 12.07 -11.63 1.95
C PHE A 284 13.04 -11.19 3.05
N GLY A 285 14.13 -11.93 3.30
CA GLY A 285 15.01 -11.64 4.44
C GLY A 285 14.38 -11.99 5.79
N LEU A 286 13.32 -12.81 5.80
CA LEU A 286 12.53 -13.14 6.99
C LEU A 286 12.84 -14.55 7.50
N LEU A 287 12.83 -14.74 8.83
CA LEU A 287 12.81 -16.04 9.50
C LEU A 287 11.68 -16.11 10.51
N TRP A 288 10.98 -17.24 10.56
CA TRP A 288 9.88 -17.41 11.52
C TRP A 288 10.41 -17.65 12.93
N ASN A 289 9.91 -16.87 13.88
CA ASN A 289 10.17 -17.01 15.31
C ASN A 289 8.92 -17.57 16.00
N SER A 290 8.88 -18.88 16.19
CA SER A 290 7.76 -19.56 16.85
C SER A 290 7.61 -19.21 18.33
N GLY A 291 8.64 -18.65 18.98
CA GLY A 291 8.58 -18.25 20.39
C GLY A 291 7.79 -16.95 20.60
N LEU A 292 7.78 -16.07 19.59
CA LEU A 292 7.11 -14.76 19.63
C LEU A 292 5.95 -14.65 18.63
N ASN A 293 5.69 -15.68 17.82
CA ASN A 293 4.69 -15.68 16.75
C ASN A 293 4.85 -14.47 15.81
N HIS A 294 6.05 -14.26 15.27
CA HIS A 294 6.33 -13.27 14.24
C HIS A 294 7.43 -13.72 13.27
N TRP A 295 7.63 -12.94 12.23
CA TRP A 295 8.79 -13.03 11.33
C TRP A 295 9.88 -12.06 11.78
N ASP A 296 11.10 -12.53 12.00
CA ASP A 296 12.25 -11.67 12.23
C ASP A 296 12.89 -11.26 10.89
N TYR A 297 13.09 -9.96 10.64
CA TYR A 297 13.89 -9.52 9.50
C TYR A 297 15.39 -9.68 9.82
N VAL A 298 15.98 -10.73 9.25
CA VAL A 298 17.38 -11.11 9.46
C VAL A 298 18.27 -10.82 8.25
N GLY A 299 17.69 -10.36 7.14
CA GLY A 299 18.38 -10.14 5.87
C GLY A 299 18.67 -11.44 5.12
N GLY A 300 19.52 -11.37 4.09
CA GLY A 300 19.73 -12.50 3.16
C GLY A 300 20.49 -13.71 3.72
N SER A 301 21.03 -13.64 4.94
CA SER A 301 21.71 -14.77 5.61
C SER A 301 21.81 -14.54 7.13
N GLY A 302 22.07 -15.61 7.89
CA GLY A 302 22.18 -15.57 9.35
C GLY A 302 20.83 -15.59 10.07
N SER A 303 20.81 -15.35 11.37
CA SER A 303 19.59 -15.38 12.20
C SER A 303 19.45 -14.16 13.12
N THR A 304 20.32 -13.16 12.96
CA THR A 304 20.29 -11.94 13.77
C THR A 304 19.32 -10.94 13.18
N VAL A 305 18.38 -10.45 13.99
CA VAL A 305 17.45 -9.38 13.59
C VAL A 305 18.24 -8.12 13.23
N GLN A 306 18.01 -7.62 12.03
CA GLN A 306 18.75 -6.50 11.45
C GLN A 306 18.19 -5.17 11.92
N THR A 307 19.05 -4.16 11.88
CA THR A 307 18.73 -2.77 12.24
C THR A 307 18.57 -1.86 11.02
N THR A 308 18.89 -2.37 9.83
CA THR A 308 18.81 -1.62 8.57
C THR A 308 18.42 -2.56 7.43
N ILE A 309 17.73 -2.01 6.44
CA ILE A 309 17.52 -2.66 5.14
C ILE A 309 18.70 -2.28 4.25
N LYS A 310 19.37 -3.28 3.66
CA LYS A 310 20.51 -3.03 2.77
C LYS A 310 20.06 -2.30 1.50
N ARG A 311 20.90 -1.39 1.01
CA ARG A 311 20.76 -0.80 -0.32
C ARG A 311 21.27 -1.77 -1.39
N LEU A 312 20.89 -1.57 -2.64
CA LEU A 312 21.25 -2.47 -3.74
C LEU A 312 22.76 -2.54 -4.01
N ASP A 313 23.51 -1.46 -3.81
CA ASP A 313 24.97 -1.44 -3.89
C ASP A 313 25.60 -2.35 -2.83
N GLN A 314 25.07 -2.34 -1.61
CA GLN A 314 25.53 -3.20 -0.52
C GLN A 314 25.24 -4.67 -0.82
N VAL A 315 24.04 -4.99 -1.33
CA VAL A 315 23.68 -6.36 -1.74
C VAL A 315 24.58 -6.87 -2.87
N ALA A 316 24.90 -6.00 -3.85
CA ALA A 316 25.79 -6.34 -4.96
C ALA A 316 27.26 -6.51 -4.54
N GLY A 317 27.66 -5.86 -3.45
CA GLY A 317 28.99 -5.94 -2.84
C GLY A 317 29.14 -7.02 -1.76
N GLU A 318 28.09 -7.79 -1.45
CA GLU A 318 28.20 -8.94 -0.54
C GLU A 318 29.17 -10.00 -1.08
N ASN A 319 29.71 -10.84 -0.20
CA ASN A 319 30.58 -11.94 -0.57
C ASN A 319 30.06 -13.28 -0.02
N PRO A 320 29.41 -14.12 -0.86
CA PRO A 320 29.09 -13.88 -2.27
C PRO A 320 27.92 -12.89 -2.45
N PRO A 321 27.80 -12.22 -3.62
CA PRO A 321 26.63 -11.44 -3.97
C PRO A 321 25.39 -12.32 -4.13
N ARG A 322 24.21 -11.70 -4.08
CA ARG A 322 22.92 -12.39 -4.22
C ARG A 322 21.86 -11.50 -4.87
N GLU A 323 20.69 -12.08 -5.15
CA GLU A 323 19.51 -11.29 -5.50
C GLU A 323 19.02 -10.47 -4.29
N PRO A 324 18.55 -9.22 -4.51
CA PRO A 324 17.86 -8.45 -3.48
C PRO A 324 16.58 -9.13 -3.03
N ASN A 325 16.28 -9.03 -1.74
CA ASN A 325 15.00 -9.47 -1.18
C ASN A 325 13.91 -8.40 -1.37
N PHE A 326 12.68 -8.77 -1.04
CA PHE A 326 11.48 -7.93 -1.14
C PHE A 326 11.64 -6.54 -0.50
N PHE A 327 12.12 -6.45 0.74
CA PHE A 327 12.26 -5.17 1.44
C PHE A 327 13.40 -4.31 0.88
N GLU A 328 14.49 -4.94 0.42
CA GLU A 328 15.58 -4.23 -0.26
C GLU A 328 15.12 -3.63 -1.60
N LEU A 329 14.20 -4.32 -2.31
CA LEU A 329 13.54 -3.78 -3.50
C LEU A 329 12.62 -2.62 -3.16
N LEU A 330 11.76 -2.74 -2.14
CA LEU A 330 10.90 -1.65 -1.69
C LEU A 330 11.71 -0.38 -1.36
N LYS A 331 12.78 -0.53 -0.57
CA LYS A 331 13.69 0.57 -0.23
C LYS A 331 14.35 1.19 -1.47
N ALA A 332 14.66 0.40 -2.48
CA ALA A 332 15.30 0.89 -3.70
C ALA A 332 14.37 1.76 -4.56
N VAL A 333 13.06 1.50 -4.56
CA VAL A 333 12.12 2.16 -5.48
C VAL A 333 11.12 3.13 -4.84
N ILE A 334 10.96 3.09 -3.52
CA ILE A 334 10.20 4.12 -2.78
C ILE A 334 11.14 5.28 -2.48
N LEU A 335 10.78 6.48 -2.88
CA LEU A 335 11.63 7.67 -2.70
C LEU A 335 11.98 7.87 -1.22
N SER A 336 13.27 7.92 -0.89
CA SER A 336 13.76 7.87 0.49
C SER A 336 13.30 9.04 1.37
N GLY A 337 13.08 10.22 0.79
CA GLY A 337 12.55 11.38 1.51
C GLY A 337 11.03 11.38 1.66
N SER A 338 10.32 10.42 1.05
CA SER A 338 8.86 10.27 1.20
C SER A 338 8.45 9.38 2.38
N VAL A 339 9.42 8.78 3.05
CA VAL A 339 9.24 7.86 4.18
C VAL A 339 10.02 8.38 5.39
N GLY A 340 9.82 7.76 6.55
CA GLY A 340 10.50 8.14 7.79
C GLY A 340 9.98 9.41 8.49
N LEU A 341 8.99 10.10 7.93
CA LEU A 341 8.27 11.15 8.64
C LEU A 341 7.42 10.55 9.78
N GLY A 342 7.37 11.22 10.92
CA GLY A 342 6.44 10.94 12.02
C GLY A 342 6.49 12.05 13.07
N SER A 343 5.64 11.95 14.09
CA SER A 343 5.66 12.92 15.19
C SER A 343 6.95 12.75 16.01
N GLY A 344 7.65 13.85 16.27
CA GLY A 344 8.85 13.85 17.10
C GLY A 344 8.61 13.48 18.57
N SER A 345 9.67 13.53 19.39
CA SER A 345 9.71 13.03 20.77
C SER A 345 8.91 13.81 21.81
N GLY A 346 8.21 14.90 21.46
CA GLY A 346 7.42 15.67 22.43
C GLY A 346 5.96 15.23 22.52
N SER A 347 5.19 15.88 23.40
CA SER A 347 3.89 15.41 23.92
C SER A 347 2.84 15.11 22.85
N THR A 348 2.68 13.83 22.49
CA THR A 348 1.43 13.20 22.01
C THR A 348 0.83 12.38 23.16
N PHE A 349 -0.46 12.01 23.11
CA PHE A 349 -1.09 11.17 24.15
C PHE A 349 -0.41 9.80 24.24
N VAL A 350 -0.13 9.21 23.09
CA VAL A 350 0.71 8.02 22.95
C VAL A 350 2.15 8.47 22.79
N ALA A 351 3.07 7.91 23.56
CA ALA A 351 4.50 8.20 23.50
C ALA A 351 5.05 7.94 22.10
N ALA A 352 5.72 8.95 21.54
CA ALA A 352 6.40 8.80 20.26
C ALA A 352 7.57 7.81 20.39
N GLU A 353 7.53 6.73 19.63
CA GLU A 353 8.61 5.74 19.55
C GLU A 353 9.65 6.17 18.50
N LEU A 354 10.93 5.91 18.77
CA LEU A 354 12.04 6.29 17.87
C LEU A 354 11.85 5.77 16.43
N LYS A 355 11.20 4.60 16.29
CA LYS A 355 10.85 3.99 15.00
C LYS A 355 9.98 4.86 14.08
N TYR A 356 9.39 5.95 14.58
CA TYR A 356 8.56 6.85 13.78
C TYR A 356 9.24 8.16 13.39
N TYR A 357 10.33 8.58 14.06
CA TYR A 357 10.93 9.89 13.80
C TYR A 357 12.47 9.93 13.79
N ASP A 358 13.17 8.85 14.16
CA ASP A 358 14.63 8.82 14.07
C ASP A 358 15.08 8.75 12.60
N THR A 359 15.49 9.90 12.09
CA THR A 359 16.06 10.07 10.74
C THR A 359 17.59 10.02 10.73
N ALA A 360 18.25 10.08 11.90
CA ALA A 360 19.71 10.10 11.98
C ALA A 360 20.31 8.72 11.70
N THR A 361 19.65 7.66 12.18
CA THR A 361 20.08 6.27 11.95
C THR A 361 19.37 5.61 10.76
N SER A 362 18.49 6.33 10.07
CA SER A 362 17.53 5.79 9.09
C SER A 362 16.50 4.79 9.65
N LEU A 363 16.45 4.59 10.98
CA LEU A 363 15.50 3.67 11.61
C LEU A 363 14.06 3.96 11.20
N SER A 364 13.63 5.23 11.23
CA SER A 364 12.25 5.57 10.90
C SER A 364 11.90 5.27 9.45
N ALA A 365 12.82 5.55 8.52
CA ALA A 365 12.63 5.28 7.11
C ALA A 365 12.55 3.77 6.83
N ASP A 366 13.48 2.99 7.38
CA ASP A 366 13.51 1.54 7.19
C ASP A 366 12.32 0.85 7.86
N TYR A 367 11.92 1.29 9.06
CA TYR A 367 10.72 0.79 9.72
C TYR A 367 9.44 1.11 8.93
N HIS A 368 9.35 2.30 8.32
CA HIS A 368 8.25 2.65 7.43
C HIS A 368 8.19 1.71 6.20
N ILE A 369 9.34 1.37 5.61
CA ILE A 369 9.41 0.39 4.53
C ILE A 369 8.99 -1.01 5.01
N MET A 370 9.37 -1.41 6.24
CA MET A 370 8.90 -2.67 6.83
C MET A 370 7.39 -2.69 6.99
N GLN A 371 6.80 -1.60 7.49
CA GLN A 371 5.35 -1.48 7.64
C GLN A 371 4.63 -1.53 6.29
N ILE A 372 5.13 -0.84 5.27
CA ILE A 372 4.58 -0.94 3.90
C ILE A 372 4.67 -2.38 3.39
N GLY A 373 5.80 -3.06 3.60
CA GLY A 373 5.97 -4.44 3.17
C GLY A 373 5.04 -5.42 3.90
N ALA A 374 4.83 -5.25 5.20
CA ALA A 374 3.84 -6.01 5.97
C ALA A 374 2.42 -5.78 5.42
N ASN A 375 2.05 -4.54 5.12
CA ASN A 375 0.76 -4.21 4.52
C ASN A 375 0.56 -4.82 3.13
N ILE A 376 1.62 -4.95 2.33
CA ILE A 376 1.56 -5.61 1.02
C ILE A 376 1.35 -7.12 1.17
N ILE A 377 1.95 -7.74 2.19
CA ILE A 377 1.79 -9.18 2.48
C ILE A 377 0.34 -9.47 2.90
N ASP A 378 -0.20 -8.72 3.85
CA ASP A 378 -1.55 -8.95 4.39
C ASP A 378 -2.65 -8.58 3.37
N ALA A 379 -2.39 -7.59 2.51
CA ALA A 379 -3.30 -7.34 1.39
C ALA A 379 -3.35 -8.50 0.37
N TRP A 380 -2.29 -9.32 0.28
CA TRP A 380 -2.23 -10.47 -0.63
C TRP A 380 -2.88 -11.71 -0.05
N ASP A 381 -2.69 -11.99 1.23
CA ASP A 381 -3.23 -13.20 1.82
C ASP A 381 -4.75 -13.11 2.00
N SER A 382 -5.34 -14.22 2.41
CA SER A 382 -6.79 -14.33 2.51
C SER A 382 -7.27 -14.34 3.95
N ASP A 383 -6.38 -14.31 4.94
CA ASP A 383 -6.80 -14.42 6.34
C ASP A 383 -7.03 -13.07 7.01
N ASN A 384 -7.23 -13.07 8.34
CA ASN A 384 -7.47 -11.85 9.12
C ASN A 384 -6.42 -11.76 10.24
N ILE A 385 -5.25 -12.37 10.06
CA ILE A 385 -4.19 -12.46 11.05
C ILE A 385 -2.99 -11.66 10.56
N PRO A 386 -2.73 -10.50 11.18
CA PRO A 386 -1.67 -9.62 10.73
C PRO A 386 -0.31 -10.32 10.64
N THR A 387 0.43 -10.08 9.56
CA THR A 387 1.83 -10.45 9.49
C THR A 387 2.63 -9.52 10.40
N PHE A 388 3.17 -10.08 11.48
CA PHE A 388 4.08 -9.37 12.39
C PHE A 388 5.53 -9.54 11.92
N ILE A 389 6.26 -8.43 11.80
CA ILE A 389 7.66 -8.40 11.39
C ILE A 389 8.51 -7.67 12.43
N GLY A 390 9.42 -8.39 13.08
CA GLY A 390 10.43 -7.88 14.00
C GLY A 390 11.56 -7.14 13.27
N PHE A 391 11.82 -5.90 13.69
CA PHE A 391 12.91 -5.06 13.19
C PHE A 391 13.62 -4.34 14.33
N LYS A 392 14.95 -4.44 14.37
CA LYS A 392 15.74 -4.06 15.55
C LYS A 392 16.10 -2.57 15.53
N ASP A 393 16.01 -1.94 16.69
CA ASP A 393 16.54 -0.59 16.91
C ASP A 393 18.08 -0.59 16.82
N PRO A 394 18.72 0.28 16.01
CA PRO A 394 20.18 0.39 15.94
C PRO A 394 20.84 0.88 17.23
N SER A 395 20.08 1.55 18.09
CA SER A 395 20.57 2.21 19.31
C SER A 395 20.21 1.49 20.61
N SER A 396 19.36 0.45 20.55
CA SER A 396 18.91 -0.30 21.72
C SER A 396 18.75 -1.80 21.44
N ALA A 397 18.46 -2.59 22.47
CA ALA A 397 18.12 -4.01 22.31
C ALA A 397 16.68 -4.23 21.82
N THR A 398 15.89 -3.16 21.69
CA THR A 398 14.47 -3.21 21.32
C THR A 398 14.28 -3.76 19.91
N VAL A 399 13.36 -4.69 19.76
CA VAL A 399 12.85 -5.14 18.46
C VAL A 399 11.42 -4.64 18.34
N TYR A 400 11.20 -3.71 17.43
CA TYR A 400 9.86 -3.22 17.12
C TYR A 400 9.17 -4.19 16.17
N GLU A 401 7.85 -4.30 16.27
CA GLU A 401 7.03 -5.12 15.37
C GLU A 401 6.22 -4.22 14.43
N ALA A 402 6.46 -4.36 13.13
CA ALA A 402 5.55 -3.87 12.10
C ALA A 402 4.44 -4.93 11.90
N ALA A 403 3.17 -4.53 11.94
CA ALA A 403 2.05 -5.44 11.80
C ALA A 403 1.21 -5.02 10.59
N GLY A 404 1.03 -5.89 9.60
CA GLY A 404 0.33 -5.54 8.38
C GLY A 404 -1.15 -5.20 8.61
N ILE A 405 -1.76 -4.49 7.66
CA ILE A 405 -3.14 -4.00 7.76
C ILE A 405 -4.11 -5.08 7.30
N GLU A 406 -5.07 -5.40 8.15
CA GLU A 406 -5.99 -6.51 8.02
C GLU A 406 -7.46 -6.10 8.12
N ASN A 407 -8.35 -7.00 7.72
CA ASN A 407 -9.78 -6.88 7.95
C ASN A 407 -10.17 -7.19 9.41
N VAL A 408 -9.61 -6.41 10.32
CA VAL A 408 -9.92 -6.41 11.75
C VAL A 408 -10.16 -4.97 12.22
N PRO A 409 -10.93 -4.74 13.29
CA PRO A 409 -11.12 -3.39 13.82
C PRO A 409 -9.81 -2.84 14.39
N TYR A 410 -9.66 -1.52 14.35
CA TYR A 410 -8.58 -0.73 14.93
C TYR A 410 -9.12 0.12 16.07
N LEU A 411 -8.28 0.41 17.07
CA LEU A 411 -8.63 1.40 18.08
C LEU A 411 -8.52 2.80 17.45
N ASN A 412 -9.67 3.43 17.28
CA ASN A 412 -9.78 4.73 16.65
C ASN A 412 -9.71 5.86 17.70
N LYS A 413 -10.61 5.76 18.69
CA LYS A 413 -10.74 6.76 19.75
C LYS A 413 -10.86 6.11 21.10
N ILE A 414 -10.49 6.86 22.13
CA ILE A 414 -10.87 6.59 23.52
C ILE A 414 -11.62 7.80 24.04
N VAL A 415 -12.83 7.57 24.56
CA VAL A 415 -13.72 8.61 25.08
C VAL A 415 -13.84 8.44 26.59
N PHE A 416 -13.66 9.52 27.34
CA PHE A 416 -13.98 9.53 28.76
C PHE A 416 -15.43 9.97 28.96
N CYS A 417 -16.22 9.09 29.58
CA CYS A 417 -17.65 9.29 29.79
C CYS A 417 -17.93 9.41 31.30
N PRO A 418 -17.89 10.63 31.88
CA PRO A 418 -18.30 10.84 33.26
C PRO A 418 -19.83 10.90 33.35
N GLN A 419 -20.38 10.20 34.33
CA GLN A 419 -21.76 10.35 34.79
C GLN A 419 -21.77 11.28 36.01
N ILE A 420 -22.39 12.44 35.85
CA ILE A 420 -22.46 13.48 36.88
C ILE A 420 -23.93 13.68 37.27
N PRO A 421 -24.27 13.57 38.57
CA PRO A 421 -25.63 13.80 39.06
C PRO A 421 -26.22 15.13 38.60
N THR A 422 -27.50 15.15 38.22
CA THR A 422 -28.15 16.35 37.68
C THR A 422 -28.52 17.39 38.72
N SER A 423 -28.67 16.99 39.99
CA SER A 423 -28.98 17.90 41.10
C SER A 423 -28.62 17.28 42.45
N THR A 424 -28.69 18.10 43.50
CA THR A 424 -28.47 17.72 44.90
C THR A 424 -29.59 16.86 45.51
N SER A 425 -30.74 16.73 44.85
CA SER A 425 -31.98 16.18 45.40
C SER A 425 -32.33 14.75 44.97
N LEU A 426 -31.53 14.14 44.09
CA LEU A 426 -31.76 12.79 43.58
C LEU A 426 -30.82 11.80 44.27
N ASN A 427 -31.27 10.53 44.46
CA ASN A 427 -30.45 9.39 44.92
C ASN A 427 -29.42 8.94 43.85
N GLN A 428 -28.83 9.90 43.14
CA GLN A 428 -27.84 9.69 42.09
C GLN A 428 -26.43 9.81 42.66
N THR A 429 -25.52 9.03 42.11
CA THR A 429 -24.09 9.06 42.42
C THR A 429 -23.28 9.35 41.16
N ALA A 430 -22.13 9.98 41.33
CA ALA A 430 -21.17 10.18 40.27
C ALA A 430 -20.43 8.88 39.94
N ASP A 431 -20.17 8.67 38.65
CA ASP A 431 -19.48 7.49 38.14
C ASP A 431 -18.76 7.83 36.82
N ALA A 432 -17.88 6.96 36.32
CA ALA A 432 -17.19 7.22 35.06
C ALA A 432 -16.75 5.95 34.31
N TRP A 433 -16.68 6.06 32.99
CA TRP A 433 -16.19 5.01 32.09
C TRP A 433 -15.15 5.53 31.12
N LEU A 434 -14.26 4.63 30.71
CA LEU A 434 -13.41 4.77 29.54
C LEU A 434 -13.99 3.90 28.41
N VAL A 435 -14.47 4.53 27.36
CA VAL A 435 -15.20 3.86 26.27
C VAL A 435 -14.33 3.87 25.00
N PRO A 436 -13.90 2.71 24.50
CA PRO A 436 -13.13 2.63 23.26
C PRO A 436 -14.03 2.67 22.03
N SER A 437 -13.67 3.43 21.01
CA SER A 437 -14.31 3.42 19.69
C SER A 437 -13.45 2.64 18.70
N LEU A 438 -14.08 1.72 17.99
CA LEU A 438 -13.44 0.86 17.00
C LEU A 438 -13.83 1.28 15.58
N TRP A 439 -12.91 1.09 14.63
CA TRP A 439 -13.14 1.34 13.21
C TRP A 439 -12.48 0.24 12.37
N ASN A 440 -13.18 -0.28 11.36
CA ASN A 440 -12.64 -1.28 10.43
C ASN A 440 -12.58 -0.71 9.00
N PRO A 441 -11.40 -0.61 8.36
CA PRO A 441 -11.23 -0.09 7.00
C PRO A 441 -11.96 -0.89 5.92
N HIS A 442 -12.24 -2.17 6.16
CA HIS A 442 -12.92 -3.07 5.21
C HIS A 442 -14.45 -3.05 5.39
N GLN A 443 -14.98 -2.08 6.14
CA GLN A 443 -16.42 -1.79 6.28
C GLN A 443 -17.26 -2.96 6.83
N ASN A 444 -16.67 -3.84 7.64
CA ASN A 444 -17.30 -5.09 8.08
C ASN A 444 -17.78 -5.94 6.89
N GLY A 445 -17.02 -5.93 5.79
CA GLY A 445 -17.24 -6.81 4.64
C GLY A 445 -17.43 -8.24 5.12
N SER A 446 -18.38 -8.97 4.52
CA SER A 446 -18.84 -10.26 5.02
C SER A 446 -17.66 -11.15 5.40
N ALA A 447 -17.60 -11.51 6.68
CA ALA A 447 -16.60 -12.42 7.20
C ALA A 447 -16.64 -13.70 6.36
N SER A 448 -15.62 -13.91 5.54
CA SER A 448 -15.26 -15.28 5.20
C SER A 448 -14.98 -15.99 6.53
N THR A 449 -15.27 -17.29 6.60
CA THR A 449 -15.20 -18.14 7.80
C THR A 449 -13.77 -18.37 8.33
N ILE A 450 -12.97 -17.32 8.47
CA ILE A 450 -11.51 -17.40 8.58
C ILE A 450 -11.04 -17.24 10.04
N THR A 451 -9.90 -17.84 10.35
CA THR A 451 -9.12 -17.67 11.59
C THR A 451 -8.82 -16.19 11.83
N GLY A 452 -8.87 -15.70 13.08
CA GLY A 452 -8.66 -14.26 13.42
C GLY A 452 -9.93 -13.44 13.71
N ASN A 453 -11.09 -14.07 13.93
CA ASN A 453 -12.38 -13.37 14.09
C ASN A 453 -12.64 -12.68 15.45
N ARG A 454 -11.67 -12.68 16.36
CA ARG A 454 -11.82 -12.07 17.69
C ARG A 454 -10.71 -11.08 17.96
N VAL A 455 -11.10 -9.91 18.45
CA VAL A 455 -10.18 -8.92 18.99
C VAL A 455 -10.44 -8.74 20.48
N ARG A 456 -9.44 -8.22 21.18
CA ARG A 456 -9.48 -7.92 22.61
C ARG A 456 -8.89 -6.55 22.86
N ILE A 457 -9.58 -5.73 23.62
CA ILE A 457 -9.06 -4.45 24.13
C ILE A 457 -8.57 -4.72 25.54
N ALA A 458 -7.30 -4.46 25.84
CA ALA A 458 -6.69 -4.75 27.13
C ALA A 458 -6.04 -3.50 27.73
N LEU A 459 -6.24 -3.28 29.04
CA LEU A 459 -5.46 -2.32 29.82
C LEU A 459 -4.25 -3.03 30.40
N THR A 460 -3.08 -2.86 29.79
CA THR A 460 -1.83 -3.53 30.19
C THR A 460 -0.79 -2.54 30.73
N GLY A 461 0.31 -3.04 31.26
CA GLY A 461 1.33 -2.23 31.92
C GLY A 461 1.10 -2.08 33.42
N SER A 462 1.95 -1.29 34.07
CA SER A 462 1.97 -1.13 35.53
C SER A 462 1.38 0.18 36.09
N PRO A 463 0.58 1.02 35.38
CA PRO A 463 -0.06 2.14 36.05
C PRO A 463 -1.37 1.73 36.72
N THR A 464 -1.79 2.59 37.65
CA THR A 464 -3.17 2.66 38.14
C THR A 464 -3.97 3.61 37.26
N TYR A 465 -4.96 3.11 36.52
CA TYR A 465 -5.93 3.97 35.82
C TYR A 465 -6.98 4.44 36.82
N THR A 466 -7.14 5.75 36.98
CA THR A 466 -8.13 6.34 37.89
C THR A 466 -8.93 7.42 37.16
N ALA A 467 -10.04 7.85 37.74
CA ALA A 467 -10.79 9.03 37.32
C ALA A 467 -10.96 9.99 38.50
N GLY A 468 -11.10 11.28 38.21
CA GLY A 468 -11.24 12.33 39.21
C GLY A 468 -12.37 13.31 38.89
N PHE A 469 -13.05 13.76 39.94
CA PHE A 469 -13.95 14.92 39.92
C PHE A 469 -13.40 16.00 40.84
N THR A 470 -13.34 17.25 40.36
CA THR A 470 -12.89 18.41 41.17
C THR A 470 -14.07 19.32 41.46
N VAL A 471 -14.23 19.70 42.73
CA VAL A 471 -15.21 20.67 43.25
C VAL A 471 -14.50 21.60 44.22
N GLY A 472 -14.27 22.84 43.83
CA GLY A 472 -13.40 23.77 44.55
C GLY A 472 -11.98 23.21 44.72
N SER A 473 -11.52 23.11 45.97
CA SER A 473 -10.23 22.51 46.33
C SER A 473 -10.31 21.00 46.60
N THR A 474 -11.49 20.39 46.49
CA THR A 474 -11.70 18.97 46.80
C THR A 474 -11.66 18.13 45.53
N THR A 475 -10.94 17.01 45.57
CA THR A 475 -10.91 16.02 44.50
C THR A 475 -11.46 14.68 44.99
N TYR A 476 -12.44 14.14 44.28
CA TYR A 476 -12.97 12.79 44.47
C TYR A 476 -12.33 11.87 43.43
N THR A 477 -11.59 10.86 43.87
CA THR A 477 -10.85 9.96 42.98
C THR A 477 -11.44 8.55 43.04
N SER A 478 -11.52 7.89 41.90
CA SER A 478 -11.93 6.48 41.82
C SER A 478 -10.85 5.57 42.42
N ASN A 479 -11.23 4.35 42.75
CA ASN A 479 -10.27 3.26 42.88
C ASN A 479 -9.53 3.08 41.56
N ALA A 480 -8.29 2.60 41.65
CA ALA A 480 -7.53 2.19 40.49
C ALA A 480 -8.21 1.00 39.81
N ILE A 481 -8.36 1.05 38.49
CA ILE A 481 -8.52 -0.16 37.70
C ILE A 481 -7.19 -0.91 37.80
N VAL A 482 -7.19 -2.01 38.56
CA VAL A 482 -6.01 -2.86 38.77
C VAL A 482 -5.78 -3.73 37.54
N THR A 483 -4.52 -3.82 37.09
CA THR A 483 -4.13 -4.61 35.90
C THR A 483 -3.96 -6.11 36.19
N PHE A 484 -4.36 -6.58 37.39
CA PHE A 484 -4.27 -7.98 37.79
C PHE A 484 -5.57 -8.51 38.43
N PRO A 485 -6.29 -9.45 37.77
CA PRO A 485 -6.08 -9.89 36.39
C PRO A 485 -6.28 -8.72 35.41
N THR A 486 -5.62 -8.77 34.24
CA THR A 486 -5.68 -7.71 33.23
C THR A 486 -7.12 -7.43 32.79
N PRO A 487 -7.63 -6.19 32.90
CA PRO A 487 -8.94 -5.82 32.40
C PRO A 487 -8.98 -5.94 30.88
N THR A 488 -9.92 -6.74 30.37
CA THR A 488 -10.07 -7.02 28.94
C THR A 488 -11.51 -6.93 28.48
N ILE A 489 -11.74 -6.39 27.29
CA ILE A 489 -13.01 -6.41 26.56
C ILE A 489 -12.81 -7.24 25.29
N ASP A 490 -13.48 -8.39 25.19
CA ASP A 490 -13.46 -9.22 23.99
C ASP A 490 -14.57 -8.78 23.04
N VAL A 491 -14.25 -8.59 21.76
CA VAL A 491 -15.16 -8.08 20.74
C VAL A 491 -15.04 -8.93 19.46
N SER A 492 -16.16 -9.12 18.78
CA SER A 492 -16.18 -9.74 17.45
C SER A 492 -15.56 -8.82 16.40
N ALA A 493 -14.59 -9.29 15.62
CA ALA A 493 -13.90 -8.48 14.61
C ALA A 493 -14.85 -7.93 13.51
N ASN A 494 -15.93 -8.65 13.20
CA ASN A 494 -16.87 -8.32 12.12
C ASN A 494 -18.28 -7.96 12.60
N GLY A 495 -18.51 -7.91 13.92
CA GLY A 495 -19.83 -7.75 14.51
C GLY A 495 -19.89 -6.76 15.66
N PHE A 496 -18.90 -5.88 15.78
CA PHE A 496 -18.92 -4.81 16.77
C PHE A 496 -19.96 -3.76 16.38
N MET A 497 -20.57 -3.14 17.39
CA MET A 497 -21.45 -1.97 17.27
C MET A 497 -20.75 -0.76 17.89
N ALA A 498 -21.23 0.46 17.61
CA ALA A 498 -20.79 1.62 18.36
C ALA A 498 -21.08 1.41 19.87
N PRO A 499 -20.05 1.50 20.73
CA PRO A 499 -20.25 1.29 22.16
C PRO A 499 -20.93 2.49 22.79
N ALA A 500 -21.81 2.21 23.74
CA ALA A 500 -22.26 3.20 24.69
C ALA A 500 -21.82 2.80 26.12
N PRO A 501 -21.58 3.77 27.02
CA PRO A 501 -21.63 3.48 28.44
C PRO A 501 -23.07 3.05 28.82
N PRO A 502 -23.27 2.30 29.92
CA PRO A 502 -24.62 2.01 30.42
C PRO A 502 -25.47 3.30 30.55
N GLN A 503 -26.68 3.34 29.96
CA GLN A 503 -27.47 4.58 29.80
C GLN A 503 -28.07 5.17 31.10
N GLU A 504 -28.24 6.51 31.11
CA GLU A 504 -28.84 7.37 32.15
C GLU A 504 -30.37 7.24 32.38
N THR A 505 -31.11 6.32 31.71
CA THR A 505 -32.58 6.42 31.72
C THR A 505 -33.25 5.84 32.98
N GLY A 506 -33.62 6.73 33.92
CA GLY A 506 -34.77 6.54 34.81
C GLY A 506 -34.53 5.82 36.15
N LEU A 507 -33.29 5.70 36.60
CA LEU A 507 -33.01 5.03 37.87
C LEU A 507 -33.32 5.95 39.06
N THR A 508 -34.50 5.75 39.62
CA THR A 508 -34.90 6.19 40.98
C THR A 508 -34.22 5.37 42.08
N ALA A 509 -33.26 4.50 41.72
CA ALA A 509 -32.50 3.64 42.61
C ALA A 509 -30.99 3.74 42.31
N PRO A 510 -30.11 3.50 43.30
CA PRO A 510 -28.67 3.46 43.08
C PRO A 510 -28.35 2.47 41.95
N LEU A 511 -27.50 2.87 41.01
CA LEU A 511 -26.84 1.89 40.14
C LEU A 511 -26.20 0.85 41.06
N THR A 512 -26.64 -0.40 40.97
CA THR A 512 -25.88 -1.49 41.59
C THR A 512 -24.57 -1.53 40.81
N PRO A 513 -23.41 -1.25 41.45
CA PRO A 513 -22.15 -1.18 40.72
C PRO A 513 -21.97 -2.49 39.95
N PRO A 514 -21.62 -2.46 38.65
CA PRO A 514 -21.12 -3.65 38.00
C PRO A 514 -20.03 -4.24 38.90
N THR A 515 -20.17 -5.49 39.32
CA THR A 515 -19.13 -6.16 40.10
C THR A 515 -17.95 -6.44 39.17
N GLY A 516 -16.99 -5.51 39.06
CA GLY A 516 -15.77 -5.67 38.27
C GLY A 516 -15.38 -4.42 37.46
N SER A 517 -14.10 -4.32 37.06
CA SER A 517 -13.55 -3.17 36.33
C SER A 517 -13.92 -3.10 34.83
N VAL A 518 -14.70 -4.07 34.34
CA VAL A 518 -15.15 -4.15 32.95
C VAL A 518 -16.67 -4.32 32.95
N SER A 519 -17.37 -3.40 32.29
CA SER A 519 -18.79 -3.57 31.98
C SER A 519 -18.90 -4.03 30.53
N SER A 520 -19.20 -5.31 30.28
CA SER A 520 -19.62 -5.81 28.97
C SER A 520 -20.91 -6.60 29.11
N VAL A 521 -21.86 -6.40 28.19
CA VAL A 521 -23.11 -7.20 28.14
C VAL A 521 -23.18 -7.88 26.78
N GLY A 522 -23.36 -9.20 26.80
CA GLY A 522 -23.23 -10.09 25.64
C GLY A 522 -24.10 -9.77 24.41
N SER A 523 -23.83 -10.51 23.35
CA SER A 523 -24.24 -10.28 21.95
C SER A 523 -25.68 -9.74 21.74
N PRO A 524 -25.87 -8.76 20.82
CA PRO A 524 -24.87 -7.98 20.10
C PRO A 524 -24.46 -6.80 20.99
N GLU A 525 -23.19 -6.74 21.39
CA GLU A 525 -22.66 -5.88 22.47
C GLU A 525 -23.04 -4.39 22.28
N ARG A 526 -24.08 -3.92 22.99
CA ARG A 526 -24.51 -2.51 22.95
C ARG A 526 -23.79 -1.62 23.98
N PHE A 527 -23.22 -2.23 25.02
CA PHE A 527 -22.57 -1.51 26.11
C PHE A 527 -21.24 -2.19 26.47
N TYR A 528 -20.12 -1.52 26.19
CA TYR A 528 -18.80 -1.94 26.67
C TYR A 528 -17.88 -0.76 27.02
N GLY A 529 -17.14 -0.88 28.11
CA GLY A 529 -16.20 0.13 28.59
C GLY A 529 -15.49 -0.30 29.88
N PHE A 530 -14.37 0.35 30.19
CA PHE A 530 -13.66 0.16 31.45
C PHE A 530 -14.26 1.06 32.54
N HIS A 531 -14.67 0.48 33.66
CA HIS A 531 -15.41 1.16 34.71
C HIS A 531 -14.48 1.69 35.81
N PHE A 532 -14.58 2.98 36.13
CA PHE A 532 -13.86 3.61 37.23
C PHE A 532 -14.69 3.55 38.52
N VAL A 533 -14.41 2.56 39.37
CA VAL A 533 -15.19 2.33 40.59
C VAL A 533 -14.89 3.38 41.67
N PHE A 534 -15.88 4.15 42.11
CA PHE A 534 -15.77 5.04 43.27
C PHE A 534 -16.27 4.36 44.55
N THR A 535 -15.53 4.48 45.66
CA THR A 535 -15.89 3.82 46.93
C THR A 535 -15.61 4.70 48.16
N PRO A 536 -16.65 5.20 48.86
CA PRO A 536 -18.05 5.25 48.42
C PRO A 536 -18.20 6.17 47.19
N PRO A 537 -19.20 5.96 46.34
CA PRO A 537 -19.43 6.83 45.19
C PRO A 537 -19.92 8.22 45.64
N PRO A 538 -19.38 9.34 45.12
CA PRO A 538 -19.82 10.68 45.49
C PRO A 538 -21.31 10.88 45.17
N ASN A 539 -22.08 11.38 46.11
CA ASN A 539 -23.51 11.64 45.90
C ASN A 539 -23.75 13.01 45.24
N GLY A 540 -25.00 13.27 44.81
CA GLY A 540 -25.40 14.53 44.17
C GLY A 540 -25.17 15.80 45.00
N SER A 541 -24.99 15.72 46.33
CA SER A 541 -24.59 16.86 47.16
C SER A 541 -23.09 17.16 47.09
N GLN A 542 -22.27 16.15 46.78
CA GLN A 542 -20.82 16.26 46.68
C GLN A 542 -20.37 16.63 45.26
N VAL A 543 -20.94 15.98 44.25
CA VAL A 543 -20.62 16.16 42.82
C VAL A 543 -21.92 16.24 42.05
N ASN A 544 -22.15 17.34 41.31
CA ASN A 544 -23.29 17.51 40.42
C ASN A 544 -22.97 18.48 39.27
N LYS A 545 -23.90 18.57 38.30
CA LYS A 545 -23.75 19.42 37.11
C LYS A 545 -23.62 20.92 37.42
N ASP A 546 -24.02 21.37 38.61
CA ASP A 546 -23.94 22.78 39.03
C ASP A 546 -22.62 23.16 39.72
N ASN A 547 -21.93 22.20 40.36
CA ASN A 547 -20.75 22.48 41.19
C ASN A 547 -19.44 21.84 40.72
N THR A 548 -19.48 20.98 39.69
CA THR A 548 -18.28 20.27 39.20
C THR A 548 -17.42 21.18 38.33
N ASP A 549 -16.21 21.48 38.79
CA ASP A 549 -15.24 22.31 38.07
C ASP A 549 -14.60 21.54 36.91
N ALA A 550 -14.30 20.25 37.13
CA ALA A 550 -13.68 19.37 36.14
C ALA A 550 -13.96 17.89 36.41
N ALA A 551 -14.02 17.09 35.35
CA ALA A 551 -13.95 15.63 35.40
C ALA A 551 -12.86 15.12 34.44
N TYR A 552 -12.05 14.15 34.84
CA TYR A 552 -10.92 13.68 34.02
C TYR A 552 -10.52 12.23 34.29
N PRO A 553 -10.04 11.50 33.28
CA PRO A 553 -9.30 10.26 33.47
C PRO A 553 -7.83 10.56 33.83
N HIS A 554 -7.20 9.65 34.55
CA HIS A 554 -5.78 9.68 34.88
C HIS A 554 -5.17 8.32 34.56
N PHE A 555 -4.17 8.31 33.66
CA PHE A 555 -3.60 7.09 33.08
C PHE A 555 -2.29 6.62 33.77
N GLY A 556 -2.00 7.13 34.98
CA GLY A 556 -0.84 6.73 35.80
C GLY A 556 0.23 7.80 35.99
N THR A 557 1.25 7.50 36.81
CA THR A 557 2.38 8.39 37.12
C THR A 557 3.56 8.21 36.16
N THR A 558 4.45 9.20 36.07
CA THR A 558 5.62 9.29 35.18
C THR A 558 6.65 8.15 35.22
N SER A 559 6.51 7.17 36.11
CA SER A 559 7.43 6.03 36.27
C SER A 559 6.89 4.68 35.77
N GLY A 560 5.67 4.63 35.22
CA GLY A 560 5.12 3.43 34.59
C GLY A 560 4.03 3.79 33.59
N ASN A 561 4.31 3.60 32.29
CA ASN A 561 3.35 3.93 31.24
C ASN A 561 2.21 2.91 31.20
N GLY A 562 0.99 3.41 31.15
CA GLY A 562 -0.18 2.62 30.78
C GLY A 562 -0.20 2.26 29.33
N ASN A 563 -0.75 1.10 29.04
CA ASN A 563 -0.95 0.67 27.67
C ASN A 563 -2.44 0.36 27.46
N ILE A 564 -2.98 0.89 26.38
CA ILE A 564 -4.24 0.38 25.83
C ILE A 564 -3.84 -0.42 24.61
N GLU A 565 -4.12 -1.72 24.63
CA GLU A 565 -3.74 -2.64 23.57
C GLU A 565 -4.99 -3.16 22.88
N LEU A 566 -5.01 -3.05 21.56
CA LEU A 566 -5.88 -3.88 20.73
C LEU A 566 -5.09 -5.14 20.36
N GLN A 567 -5.63 -6.29 20.70
CA GLN A 567 -5.04 -7.60 20.50
C GLN A 567 -5.89 -8.41 19.52
N VAL A 568 -5.24 -9.20 18.68
CA VAL A 568 -5.88 -10.13 17.75
C VAL A 568 -5.68 -11.57 18.22
N GLN A 569 -6.68 -12.42 18.02
CA GLN A 569 -6.57 -13.84 18.31
C GLN A 569 -5.78 -14.57 17.21
N LEU A 570 -4.70 -15.25 17.59
CA LEU A 570 -3.86 -16.08 16.72
C LEU A 570 -4.48 -17.48 16.47
N PRO A 571 -3.95 -18.28 15.51
CA PRO A 571 -4.47 -19.61 15.22
C PRO A 571 -4.41 -20.59 16.40
N ASP A 572 -3.44 -20.40 17.30
CA ASP A 572 -3.27 -21.17 18.53
C ASP A 572 -4.21 -20.70 19.67
N THR A 573 -5.14 -19.80 19.38
CA THR A 573 -6.09 -19.14 20.29
C THR A 573 -5.50 -18.13 21.28
N SER A 574 -4.18 -17.95 21.29
CA SER A 574 -3.53 -16.90 22.07
C SER A 574 -3.84 -15.51 21.51
N TYR A 575 -3.67 -14.48 22.33
CA TYR A 575 -3.86 -13.08 21.90
C TYR A 575 -2.51 -12.41 21.74
N LYS A 576 -2.33 -11.70 20.63
CA LYS A 576 -1.13 -10.90 20.35
C LYS A 576 -1.49 -9.45 20.13
N THR A 577 -0.69 -8.54 20.67
CA THR A 577 -0.86 -7.09 20.51
C THR A 577 -0.72 -6.70 19.05
N TYR A 578 -1.80 -6.15 18.48
CA TYR A 578 -1.83 -5.65 17.11
C TYR A 578 -1.58 -4.15 17.05
N GLN A 579 -2.17 -3.40 17.98
CA GLN A 579 -1.96 -1.97 18.14
C GLN A 579 -1.76 -1.65 19.62
N LYS A 580 -0.76 -0.83 19.94
CA LYS A 580 -0.41 -0.46 21.31
C LYS A 580 -0.36 1.05 21.49
N TRP A 581 -1.27 1.57 22.28
CA TRP A 581 -1.25 2.95 22.74
C TRP A 581 -0.45 3.01 24.04
N ASN A 582 0.88 3.15 23.92
CA ASN A 582 1.78 3.36 25.05
C ASN A 582 1.62 4.80 25.55
N ILE A 583 0.84 5.00 26.61
CA ILE A 583 0.44 6.31 27.07
C ILE A 583 1.65 7.04 27.64
N ALA A 584 1.97 8.21 27.07
CA ALA A 584 2.98 9.10 27.62
C ALA A 584 2.42 9.71 28.91
N ALA A 585 2.98 9.33 30.06
CA ALA A 585 2.57 9.86 31.35
C ALA A 585 2.58 11.39 31.33
N THR A 586 1.41 12.00 31.53
CA THR A 586 1.24 13.46 31.50
C THR A 586 0.56 13.93 32.78
N LEU A 587 1.14 14.97 33.40
CA LEU A 587 0.66 15.58 34.64
C LEU A 587 -0.69 16.31 34.50
N ASN A 588 -1.13 16.60 33.27
CA ASN A 588 -2.31 17.41 32.99
C ASN A 588 -3.22 16.69 31.98
N PRO A 589 -4.12 15.80 32.43
CA PRO A 589 -5.04 15.09 31.55
C PRO A 589 -6.02 16.07 30.88
N LEU A 590 -6.49 15.68 29.69
CA LEU A 590 -7.63 16.32 29.06
C LEU A 590 -8.84 16.17 29.98
N SER A 591 -9.38 17.28 30.45
CA SER A 591 -10.48 17.29 31.42
C SER A 591 -11.74 17.85 30.79
N ALA A 592 -12.88 17.21 31.04
CA ALA A 592 -14.19 17.80 30.81
C ALA A 592 -14.33 19.02 31.73
N LYS A 593 -14.37 20.22 31.16
CA LYS A 593 -14.54 21.49 31.91
C LYS A 593 -15.81 22.20 31.45
N GLY A 594 -16.48 22.89 32.36
CA GLY A 594 -17.58 23.80 32.03
C GLY A 594 -17.06 25.16 31.53
N VAL A 595 -17.90 25.93 30.84
CA VAL A 595 -17.58 27.31 30.44
C VAL A 595 -17.58 28.23 31.67
N LYS A 596 -16.46 28.94 31.90
CA LYS A 596 -16.34 29.98 32.93
C LYS A 596 -16.69 31.35 32.34
N ASN A 597 -17.74 32.01 32.84
CA ASN A 597 -18.11 33.36 32.40
C ASN A 597 -17.72 34.38 33.48
N ASN A 598 -16.74 35.24 33.19
CA ASN A 598 -16.45 36.45 33.97
C ASN A 598 -16.24 36.23 35.48
N GLY A 599 -15.51 35.16 35.85
CA GLY A 599 -15.25 34.82 37.26
C GLY A 599 -16.30 33.92 37.90
N ASP A 600 -17.49 33.79 37.29
CA ASP A 600 -18.59 32.96 37.76
C ASP A 600 -18.88 31.78 36.81
N TRP A 601 -19.15 30.61 37.38
CA TRP A 601 -19.53 29.42 36.63
C TRP A 601 -20.99 29.56 36.20
N SER A 602 -21.25 29.97 34.96
CA SER A 602 -22.62 29.93 34.42
C SER A 602 -22.97 28.47 34.09
N ASN A 603 -23.70 27.84 35.01
CA ASN A 603 -24.21 26.46 35.08
C ASN A 603 -25.10 25.97 33.92
N THR A 604 -24.93 26.47 32.70
CA THR A 604 -25.67 25.97 31.53
C THR A 604 -24.89 24.86 30.82
N ASN A 605 -24.76 23.69 31.47
CA ASN A 605 -24.65 22.35 30.85
C ASN A 605 -23.77 22.16 29.58
N LYS A 606 -22.51 22.61 29.56
CA LYS A 606 -21.60 22.37 28.43
C LYS A 606 -20.23 21.88 28.89
N LEU A 607 -20.17 20.69 29.48
CA LEU A 607 -18.90 19.99 29.66
C LEU A 607 -18.41 19.55 28.27
N SER A 608 -17.15 19.83 27.94
CA SER A 608 -16.51 19.26 26.76
C SER A 608 -16.46 17.73 26.85
N ASP A 609 -16.47 17.07 25.71
CA ASP A 609 -16.20 15.64 25.53
C ASP A 609 -14.70 15.43 25.31
N PRO A 610 -13.91 15.12 26.36
CA PRO A 610 -12.49 14.82 26.17
C PRO A 610 -12.34 13.50 25.39
N GLU A 611 -11.86 13.62 24.15
CA GLU A 611 -11.57 12.49 23.27
C GLU A 611 -10.07 12.39 22.99
N TYR A 612 -9.58 11.16 22.92
CA TYR A 612 -8.25 10.83 22.42
C TYR A 612 -8.39 10.15 21.08
N VAL A 613 -7.93 10.80 20.01
CA VAL A 613 -8.24 10.44 18.63
C VAL A 613 -6.96 10.19 17.84
N ALA A 614 -6.89 9.05 17.15
CA ALA A 614 -5.86 8.79 16.16
C ALA A 614 -6.23 9.49 14.83
N LEU A 615 -5.25 10.08 14.13
CA LEU A 615 -5.54 10.72 12.84
C LEU A 615 -6.03 9.71 11.79
N ASP A 616 -5.44 8.52 11.80
CA ASP A 616 -5.85 7.34 11.05
C ASP A 616 -5.64 6.12 11.96
N PRO A 617 -6.68 5.33 12.28
CA PRO A 617 -6.59 4.23 13.25
C PRO A 617 -5.58 3.14 12.87
N ARG A 618 -5.17 3.06 11.59
CA ARG A 618 -4.22 2.07 11.09
C ARG A 618 -2.77 2.39 11.45
N THR A 619 -2.45 3.61 11.89
CA THR A 619 -1.07 4.00 12.22
C THR A 619 -0.99 4.93 13.43
N LEU A 620 0.06 4.72 14.24
CA LEU A 620 0.41 5.59 15.37
C LEU A 620 1.64 6.46 15.09
N ARG A 621 2.14 6.45 13.85
CA ARG A 621 3.32 7.22 13.43
C ARG A 621 3.23 8.72 13.72
N PHE A 622 2.01 9.24 13.72
CA PHE A 622 1.71 10.65 13.96
C PHE A 622 1.20 10.91 15.40
N GLY A 623 1.12 9.85 16.22
CA GLY A 623 0.60 9.88 17.58
C GLY A 623 -0.93 9.86 17.67
N VAL A 624 -1.41 9.93 18.90
CA VAL A 624 -2.83 10.12 19.26
C VAL A 624 -2.94 11.47 19.94
N TRP A 625 -3.98 12.23 19.63
CA TRP A 625 -4.11 13.62 20.05
C TRP A 625 -5.35 13.81 20.93
N GLY A 626 -5.32 14.83 21.77
CA GLY A 626 -6.50 15.25 22.51
C GLY A 626 -7.32 16.22 21.66
N SER A 627 -8.63 15.98 21.57
CA SER A 627 -9.56 16.92 20.97
C SER A 627 -10.58 17.42 21.99
N ASP A 628 -10.97 18.68 21.84
CA ASP A 628 -12.19 19.22 22.41
C ASP A 628 -13.13 19.70 21.30
N ALA A 629 -14.43 19.48 21.47
CA ALA A 629 -15.42 20.27 20.75
C ALA A 629 -15.52 21.64 21.46
N ASN A 630 -14.96 22.70 20.86
CA ASN A 630 -15.07 24.04 21.43
C ASN A 630 -16.57 24.44 21.55
N GLY A 631 -17.03 24.65 22.78
CA GLY A 631 -18.39 25.10 23.10
C GLY A 631 -18.64 26.60 22.88
N GLN A 632 -17.71 27.35 22.27
CA GLN A 632 -17.87 28.76 21.95
C GLN A 632 -18.81 28.99 20.76
N GLY A 633 -20.11 28.96 21.07
CA GLY A 633 -21.16 29.44 20.18
C GLY A 633 -22.46 29.59 20.96
N SER A 634 -23.00 30.81 20.98
CA SER A 634 -24.25 31.17 21.64
C SER A 634 -25.49 30.51 21.03
N THR A 635 -25.35 29.71 19.97
CA THR A 635 -26.46 29.03 19.30
C THR A 635 -26.03 27.68 18.71
N GLY A 636 -26.09 26.61 19.53
CA GLY A 636 -26.28 25.24 19.03
C GLY A 636 -25.10 24.26 19.18
N ASN A 637 -25.31 23.28 20.07
CA ASN A 637 -24.62 21.98 20.18
C ASN A 637 -23.13 21.94 20.55
N ALA A 638 -22.78 22.43 21.75
CA ALA A 638 -21.86 21.64 22.57
C ALA A 638 -22.59 20.34 22.90
N LYS A 639 -22.03 19.18 22.53
CA LYS A 639 -22.76 17.90 22.57
C LYS A 639 -23.30 17.64 23.98
N LYS A 640 -24.62 17.46 24.07
CA LYS A 640 -25.36 17.31 25.33
C LYS A 640 -25.17 15.93 26.00
N ASN A 641 -24.35 15.04 25.45
CA ASN A 641 -24.21 13.67 25.93
C ASN A 641 -22.84 13.11 25.52
N ALA A 642 -21.98 12.85 26.51
CA ALA A 642 -20.64 12.28 26.37
C ALA A 642 -20.62 10.87 25.73
N SER A 643 -21.80 10.25 25.54
CA SER A 643 -21.95 8.96 24.88
C SER A 643 -21.89 9.04 23.33
N TYR A 644 -22.14 10.20 22.72
CA TYR A 644 -22.15 10.33 21.25
C TYR A 644 -20.75 10.40 20.63
N GLY A 645 -19.72 10.81 21.37
CA GLY A 645 -18.35 10.91 20.86
C GLY A 645 -17.79 9.57 20.34
N ALA A 646 -18.19 8.46 20.96
CA ALA A 646 -17.81 7.12 20.52
C ALA A 646 -18.51 6.69 19.22
N GLU A 647 -19.64 7.31 18.86
CA GLU A 647 -20.47 7.04 17.67
C GLU A 647 -20.18 8.00 16.49
N ASP A 648 -19.56 9.14 16.77
CA ASP A 648 -19.40 10.27 15.85
C ASP A 648 -18.09 10.26 15.04
N SER A 649 -18.11 11.08 13.98
CA SER A 649 -16.99 11.30 13.08
C SER A 649 -16.14 12.53 13.42
N VAL A 650 -14.89 12.51 12.94
CA VAL A 650 -13.94 13.64 13.01
C VAL A 650 -14.44 14.91 12.26
N ASP A 651 -15.43 14.77 11.38
CA ASP A 651 -16.05 15.87 10.62
C ASP A 651 -17.58 15.80 10.75
N GLN A 652 -18.22 16.83 11.32
CA GLN A 652 -19.67 16.96 11.43
C GLN A 652 -20.16 18.10 10.52
N ASP A 653 -21.31 17.89 9.87
CA ASP A 653 -21.87 18.77 8.83
C ASP A 653 -21.75 20.28 9.13
N LYS A 654 -21.38 21.05 8.08
CA LYS A 654 -21.33 22.53 8.01
C LYS A 654 -20.63 23.21 9.20
N GLY A 655 -19.29 23.10 9.22
CA GLY A 655 -18.43 23.94 10.04
C GLY A 655 -18.25 23.46 11.49
N LYS A 656 -18.55 22.20 11.78
CA LYS A 656 -18.38 21.57 13.10
C LYS A 656 -17.22 20.58 13.04
N LEU A 657 -16.03 21.08 13.29
CA LEU A 657 -14.78 20.30 13.23
C LEU A 657 -14.32 19.97 14.65
N GLU A 658 -13.78 18.76 14.84
CA GLU A 658 -13.00 18.45 16.03
C GLU A 658 -11.63 19.14 15.91
N PHE A 659 -11.21 19.84 16.97
CA PHE A 659 -9.95 20.58 16.99
C PHE A 659 -8.88 19.85 17.80
N ILE A 660 -7.62 19.98 17.38
CA ILE A 660 -6.47 19.53 18.19
C ILE A 660 -6.10 20.64 19.17
N ASN A 661 -6.52 20.53 20.42
CA ASN A 661 -6.21 21.50 21.47
C ASN A 661 -5.08 21.01 22.42
N TRP A 662 -4.77 19.71 22.39
CA TRP A 662 -3.83 19.10 23.32
C TRP A 662 -3.01 17.99 22.64
N SER A 663 -1.73 17.92 23.00
CA SER A 663 -0.81 16.87 22.55
C SER A 663 -0.75 16.67 21.02
N ARG A 664 -0.61 17.78 20.29
CA ARG A 664 -0.52 17.88 18.82
C ARG A 664 0.75 17.23 18.25
N PRO A 665 0.75 16.78 16.97
CA PRO A 665 1.94 16.24 16.35
C PRO A 665 3.04 17.30 16.28
N GLN A 666 4.29 16.87 16.38
CA GLN A 666 5.45 17.76 16.49
C GLN A 666 6.48 17.48 15.39
N GLY A 667 7.23 18.54 15.04
CA GLY A 667 8.33 18.49 14.08
C GLY A 667 8.26 19.63 13.08
N SER A 668 9.39 19.98 12.47
CA SER A 668 9.47 21.04 11.45
C SER A 668 8.71 20.73 10.16
N SER A 669 8.36 19.46 9.95
CA SER A 669 7.53 19.00 8.84
C SER A 669 6.05 19.28 9.02
N PHE A 670 5.60 19.71 10.20
CA PHE A 670 4.19 20.00 10.50
C PHE A 670 3.94 21.51 10.55
N THR A 671 2.96 21.98 9.79
CA THR A 671 2.57 23.41 9.73
C THR A 671 1.16 23.61 10.29
N VAL A 672 1.04 24.43 11.33
CA VAL A 672 -0.24 24.89 11.90
C VAL A 672 -0.39 26.40 11.65
N THR A 673 -1.45 26.84 10.98
CA THR A 673 -1.74 28.27 10.77
C THR A 673 -2.93 28.71 11.64
N PRO A 674 -2.78 29.71 12.54
CA PRO A 674 -3.90 30.21 13.34
C PRO A 674 -4.91 31.01 12.48
N SER A 675 -6.22 30.84 12.72
CA SER A 675 -7.28 31.53 11.96
C SER A 675 -7.61 32.96 12.40
N ALA A 676 -7.17 33.45 13.57
CA ALA A 676 -7.33 34.87 13.97
C ALA A 676 -6.49 35.21 15.24
N PRO A 677 -6.22 36.50 15.54
CA PRO A 677 -5.38 36.93 16.68
C PRO A 677 -6.02 36.77 18.07
N SER A 678 -7.32 36.47 18.15
CA SER A 678 -8.05 36.24 19.41
C SER A 678 -8.65 34.84 19.54
N ASP A 679 -8.46 33.99 18.52
CA ASP A 679 -8.80 32.57 18.57
C ASP A 679 -7.55 31.78 18.90
N VAL A 680 -7.61 30.98 19.96
CA VAL A 680 -6.53 30.09 20.35
C VAL A 680 -6.45 28.95 19.31
N SER A 681 -5.66 29.15 18.25
CA SER A 681 -5.09 28.13 17.35
C SER A 681 -6.04 27.08 16.72
N SER A 682 -6.56 27.32 15.51
CA SER A 682 -7.31 26.32 14.75
C SER A 682 -6.42 25.22 14.13
N ALA A 683 -6.48 24.03 14.71
CA ALA A 683 -5.84 22.80 14.22
C ALA A 683 -6.92 21.77 13.86
N ASP A 684 -7.68 22.06 12.80
CA ASP A 684 -8.73 21.16 12.30
C ASP A 684 -8.14 19.77 12.01
N LEU A 685 -8.59 18.76 12.76
CA LEU A 685 -8.15 17.37 12.62
C LEU A 685 -8.29 16.87 11.17
N SER A 686 -9.41 17.23 10.52
CA SER A 686 -9.74 16.79 9.16
C SER A 686 -8.79 17.32 8.09
N LEU A 687 -8.16 18.48 8.31
CA LEU A 687 -7.22 19.07 7.35
C LEU A 687 -5.86 18.35 7.38
N TYR A 688 -5.39 17.96 8.57
CA TYR A 688 -4.20 17.12 8.72
C TYR A 688 -4.40 15.70 8.16
N ALA A 689 -5.61 15.15 8.34
CA ALA A 689 -5.97 13.83 7.82
C ALA A 689 -5.90 13.77 6.30
N THR A 690 -6.42 14.80 5.62
CA THR A 690 -6.43 14.86 4.15
C THR A 690 -5.12 15.36 3.55
N ASN A 691 -4.31 16.08 4.34
CA ASN A 691 -3.05 16.71 3.94
C ASN A 691 -3.13 17.52 2.64
N GLY A 692 -4.29 18.13 2.36
CA GLY A 692 -4.62 18.74 1.06
C GLY A 692 -4.50 20.26 0.99
N THR A 693 -4.43 20.94 2.14
CA THR A 693 -4.49 22.40 2.26
C THR A 693 -3.16 23.01 2.67
N ALA A 694 -3.01 24.33 2.52
CA ALA A 694 -1.79 25.05 2.95
C ALA A 694 -1.81 25.42 4.44
N SER A 695 -2.97 25.51 5.08
CA SER A 695 -3.10 26.06 6.45
C SER A 695 -2.70 25.06 7.53
N ASN A 696 -3.11 23.80 7.41
CA ASN A 696 -2.83 22.72 8.36
C ASN A 696 -2.39 21.49 7.56
N HIS A 697 -1.10 21.19 7.56
CA HIS A 697 -0.52 20.15 6.72
C HIS A 697 0.81 19.64 7.24
N TYR A 698 1.29 18.56 6.64
CA TYR A 698 2.66 18.09 6.79
C TYR A 698 3.34 17.89 5.43
N ILE A 699 4.65 18.13 5.40
CA ILE A 699 5.51 17.88 4.25
C ILE A 699 6.40 16.68 4.53
N ASP A 700 6.60 15.84 3.52
CA ASP A 700 7.55 14.74 3.61
C ASP A 700 8.99 15.28 3.76
N LEU A 701 9.94 14.43 4.12
CA LEU A 701 11.33 14.84 4.39
C LEU A 701 12.03 15.43 3.14
N ASP A 702 11.56 15.09 1.94
CA ASP A 702 12.00 15.72 0.70
C ASP A 702 11.38 17.10 0.42
N GLY A 703 10.54 17.61 1.32
CA GLY A 703 9.88 18.92 1.20
C GLY A 703 8.60 18.91 0.35
N VAL A 704 8.19 17.74 -0.15
CA VAL A 704 7.00 17.62 -0.98
C VAL A 704 5.77 17.35 -0.10
N GLN A 705 4.70 18.12 -0.29
CA GLN A 705 3.39 17.84 0.29
C GLN A 705 2.66 16.80 -0.57
N ARG A 706 2.64 15.54 -0.12
CA ARG A 706 1.82 14.48 -0.74
C ARG A 706 0.47 14.40 -0.03
N ARG A 707 -0.61 14.52 -0.79
CA ARG A 707 -1.99 14.50 -0.26
C ARG A 707 -2.40 13.09 0.17
N GLY A 708 -3.35 13.02 1.11
CA GLY A 708 -4.12 11.80 1.39
C GLY A 708 -4.97 11.39 0.19
N ASP A 709 -5.52 10.20 0.25
CA ASP A 709 -6.52 9.69 -0.68
C ASP A 709 -7.67 10.70 -0.78
N TRP A 710 -8.34 10.75 -1.92
CA TRP A 710 -9.29 11.81 -2.22
C TRP A 710 -10.59 11.67 -1.42
N THR A 711 -11.00 12.71 -0.71
CA THR A 711 -12.39 12.89 -0.23
C THR A 711 -13.13 13.82 -1.17
N THR A 712 -14.37 13.53 -1.53
CA THR A 712 -15.20 14.41 -2.37
C THR A 712 -15.48 15.77 -1.70
N ASP A 713 -14.57 16.74 -1.85
CA ASP A 713 -14.93 18.16 -1.74
C ASP A 713 -15.50 18.58 -3.10
N VAL A 714 -16.75 18.19 -3.36
CA VAL A 714 -17.44 18.61 -4.57
C VAL A 714 -17.84 20.08 -4.38
N ASN A 715 -17.01 20.98 -4.90
CA ASN A 715 -17.32 22.40 -5.16
C ASN A 715 -17.28 23.40 -4.00
N GLY A 716 -16.50 23.20 -2.93
CA GLY A 716 -16.34 24.26 -1.91
C GLY A 716 -17.65 24.68 -1.24
N THR A 717 -18.69 23.85 -1.36
CA THR A 717 -20.05 24.05 -0.81
C THR A 717 -20.19 23.48 0.61
N GLY A 718 -19.08 23.14 1.27
CA GLY A 718 -19.04 22.83 2.70
C GLY A 718 -19.61 21.45 3.09
N SER A 719 -19.76 20.52 2.13
CA SER A 719 -19.98 19.10 2.44
C SER A 719 -18.62 18.40 2.41
N LYS A 720 -17.96 18.35 3.57
CA LYS A 720 -16.69 17.67 3.76
C LYS A 720 -16.96 16.19 4.04
N ALA A 721 -16.20 15.28 3.43
CA ALA A 721 -16.43 13.85 3.62
C ALA A 721 -16.12 13.44 5.07
N THR A 722 -16.97 12.60 5.63
CA THR A 722 -16.90 12.13 7.00
C THR A 722 -15.73 11.15 7.17
N ILE A 723 -14.73 11.51 7.96
CA ILE A 723 -13.43 10.78 7.99
C ILE A 723 -13.50 9.47 8.78
N MET A 724 -14.46 9.28 9.69
CA MET A 724 -14.56 8.08 10.52
C MET A 724 -16.02 7.79 10.89
N TYR A 725 -16.48 6.55 10.78
CA TYR A 725 -17.74 6.12 11.42
C TYR A 725 -17.44 4.97 12.36
N ALA A 726 -17.81 5.12 13.63
CA ALA A 726 -17.83 4.00 14.55
C ALA A 726 -18.99 3.09 14.15
N SER A 727 -18.68 2.02 13.41
CA SER A 727 -19.55 0.86 13.23
C SER A 727 -21.05 1.11 12.93
N ALA A 728 -21.41 0.99 11.64
CA ALA A 728 -22.68 0.44 11.17
C ALA A 728 -23.98 0.85 11.92
N LYS A 729 -24.32 2.14 11.89
CA LYS A 729 -25.72 2.55 11.77
C LYS A 729 -25.87 3.25 10.43
N THR A 730 -26.23 2.47 9.42
CA THR A 730 -26.59 2.86 8.04
C THR A 730 -26.06 4.27 7.67
N PRO A 731 -24.78 4.41 7.28
CA PRO A 731 -24.29 5.70 6.82
C PRO A 731 -25.17 6.16 5.65
N PRO A 732 -25.38 7.47 5.50
CA PRO A 732 -26.24 8.01 4.47
C PRO A 732 -25.89 7.38 3.12
N ALA A 733 -26.89 6.80 2.45
CA ALA A 733 -26.70 6.08 1.19
C ALA A 733 -25.85 6.90 0.21
N GLY A 734 -24.69 6.34 -0.20
CA GLY A 734 -23.78 6.97 -1.15
C GLY A 734 -22.45 7.52 -0.58
N LYS A 735 -22.25 7.58 0.75
CA LYS A 735 -21.00 8.11 1.36
C LYS A 735 -19.86 7.09 1.57
N TYR A 736 -20.05 5.81 1.22
CA TYR A 736 -18.99 4.79 1.30
C TYR A 736 -17.90 4.90 0.22
N LEU A 737 -18.07 5.80 -0.75
CA LEU A 737 -17.26 5.84 -1.97
C LEU A 737 -16.02 6.76 -1.87
N ASP A 738 -15.83 7.42 -0.73
CA ASP A 738 -14.82 8.49 -0.60
C ASP A 738 -13.43 7.99 -0.16
N ARG A 739 -13.21 6.69 0.04
CA ARG A 739 -11.88 6.13 0.38
C ARG A 739 -11.63 4.79 -0.33
N PRO A 740 -10.39 4.50 -0.75
CA PRO A 740 -10.04 3.21 -1.37
C PRO A 740 -10.44 2.05 -0.47
N GLN A 741 -11.12 1.04 -1.03
CA GLN A 741 -11.44 -0.19 -0.31
C GLN A 741 -10.21 -1.09 -0.28
N ILE A 742 -9.78 -1.50 0.90
CA ILE A 742 -8.69 -2.46 1.03
C ILE A 742 -9.19 -3.82 0.51
N LEU A 743 -8.42 -4.41 -0.40
CA LEU A 743 -8.68 -5.73 -0.93
C LEU A 743 -8.12 -6.78 0.05
N SER A 744 -8.91 -7.81 0.34
CA SER A 744 -8.48 -8.95 1.17
C SER A 744 -8.32 -10.18 0.27
N GLY A 745 -7.20 -10.26 -0.44
CA GLY A 745 -6.88 -11.43 -1.26
C GLY A 745 -5.84 -11.20 -2.35
N PRO A 746 -5.43 -12.29 -3.02
CA PRO A 746 -4.32 -12.24 -3.97
C PRO A 746 -4.53 -11.21 -5.08
N PHE A 747 -3.50 -10.40 -5.34
CA PHE A 747 -3.59 -9.35 -6.34
C PHE A 747 -3.88 -9.90 -7.74
N GLN A 748 -4.88 -9.33 -8.43
CA GLN A 748 -5.21 -9.63 -9.82
C GLN A 748 -4.43 -8.77 -10.81
N SER A 749 -3.93 -7.61 -10.37
CA SER A 749 -2.95 -6.80 -11.10
C SER A 749 -1.95 -6.12 -10.16
N VAL A 750 -0.74 -5.78 -10.64
CA VAL A 750 0.23 -5.00 -9.84
C VAL A 750 -0.32 -3.61 -9.46
N ALA A 751 -1.29 -3.09 -10.22
CA ALA A 751 -1.94 -1.82 -9.90
C ALA A 751 -2.79 -1.88 -8.63
N GLU A 752 -3.18 -3.08 -8.16
CA GLU A 752 -3.91 -3.25 -6.89
C GLU A 752 -3.05 -2.96 -5.66
N LEU A 753 -1.72 -2.88 -5.81
CA LEU A 753 -0.86 -2.28 -4.79
C LEU A 753 -1.33 -0.86 -4.42
N GLY A 754 -2.04 -0.16 -5.32
CA GLY A 754 -2.62 1.16 -5.05
C GLY A 754 -3.77 1.17 -4.04
N GLN A 755 -4.22 -0.01 -3.56
CA GLN A 755 -5.16 -0.15 -2.45
C GLN A 755 -4.45 -0.43 -1.11
N VAL A 756 -3.12 -0.66 -1.13
CA VAL A 756 -2.34 -0.98 0.07
C VAL A 756 -2.08 0.29 0.86
N PHE A 757 -2.32 0.23 2.18
CA PHE A 757 -2.05 1.33 3.09
C PHE A 757 -0.56 1.68 3.13
N ARG A 758 -0.25 2.98 3.04
CA ARG A 758 1.13 3.50 2.95
C ARG A 758 1.79 3.72 4.32
N ASP A 759 1.09 3.52 5.44
CA ASP A 759 1.56 3.92 6.78
C ASP A 759 1.72 5.44 6.96
N GLN A 760 0.85 6.18 6.27
CA GLN A 760 0.63 7.60 6.51
C GLN A 760 -0.88 7.86 6.55
N PRO A 761 -1.35 8.83 7.36
CA PRO A 761 -2.77 9.06 7.53
C PRO A 761 -3.50 9.21 6.20
N TRP A 762 -4.48 8.34 6.00
CA TRP A 762 -5.37 8.28 4.84
C TRP A 762 -4.64 8.22 3.50
N LYS A 763 -3.51 7.52 3.42
CA LYS A 763 -2.78 7.34 2.16
C LYS A 763 -2.65 5.86 1.80
N THR A 764 -2.96 5.53 0.55
CA THR A 764 -2.47 4.32 -0.09
C THR A 764 -1.21 4.58 -0.92
N LEU A 765 -0.55 3.50 -1.36
CA LEU A 765 0.51 3.61 -2.36
C LEU A 765 -0.06 4.26 -3.63
N SER A 766 0.69 5.20 -4.21
CA SER A 766 0.24 5.91 -5.41
C SER A 766 1.21 5.71 -6.55
N PHE A 767 0.70 5.52 -7.78
CA PHE A 767 1.52 5.37 -8.99
C PHE A 767 1.44 6.57 -9.93
N THR A 768 0.56 7.53 -9.64
CA THR A 768 0.31 8.68 -10.51
C THR A 768 0.31 9.97 -9.69
N SER A 769 0.70 11.07 -10.32
CA SER A 769 0.56 12.40 -9.71
C SER A 769 -0.93 12.76 -9.69
N ALA A 770 -1.58 12.64 -8.53
CA ALA A 770 -2.96 13.08 -8.40
C ALA A 770 -3.02 14.62 -8.45
N THR A 771 -3.82 15.13 -9.38
CA THR A 771 -4.32 16.52 -9.56
C THR A 771 -3.49 17.50 -10.40
N THR A 772 -4.17 18.11 -11.37
CA THR A 772 -3.79 19.35 -12.06
C THR A 772 -3.46 20.44 -11.04
N GLY A 773 -2.23 20.97 -11.09
CA GLY A 773 -1.74 21.99 -10.15
C GLY A 773 -1.03 21.44 -8.89
N ALA A 774 -1.00 20.11 -8.69
CA ALA A 774 -0.16 19.49 -7.67
C ALA A 774 1.27 19.27 -8.19
N THR A 775 2.27 19.68 -7.42
CA THR A 775 3.69 19.41 -7.65
C THR A 775 4.12 18.01 -7.19
N GLY A 776 3.21 17.22 -6.61
CA GLY A 776 3.49 15.91 -6.04
C GLY A 776 3.62 14.80 -7.08
N VAL A 777 4.85 14.51 -7.50
CA VAL A 777 5.20 13.26 -8.19
C VAL A 777 5.01 12.10 -7.21
N SER A 778 4.40 10.99 -7.68
CA SER A 778 4.28 9.76 -6.89
C SER A 778 5.65 9.33 -6.36
N ALA A 779 5.70 8.98 -5.07
CA ALA A 779 6.90 8.41 -4.46
C ALA A 779 7.05 6.90 -4.68
N ASP A 780 5.99 6.24 -5.16
CA ASP A 780 5.88 4.79 -5.19
C ASP A 780 5.80 4.24 -6.64
N ALA A 781 5.94 5.12 -7.65
CA ALA A 781 5.83 4.76 -9.07
C ALA A 781 6.82 3.67 -9.50
N GLY A 782 7.96 3.54 -8.83
CA GLY A 782 8.95 2.51 -9.14
C GLY A 782 8.49 1.08 -8.79
N LEU A 783 7.46 0.92 -7.94
CA LEU A 783 6.89 -0.38 -7.61
C LEU A 783 6.33 -1.11 -8.84
N LEU A 784 5.74 -0.37 -9.80
CA LEU A 784 5.23 -0.94 -11.05
C LEU A 784 6.33 -1.58 -11.92
N ASP A 785 7.58 -1.18 -11.71
CA ASP A 785 8.68 -1.65 -12.53
C ASP A 785 9.49 -2.78 -11.88
N VAL A 786 9.47 -2.89 -10.54
CA VAL A 786 10.15 -4.00 -9.83
C VAL A 786 9.24 -5.18 -9.57
N PHE A 787 7.91 -5.03 -9.60
CA PHE A 787 6.97 -6.11 -9.29
C PHE A 787 6.21 -6.66 -10.49
N THR A 788 5.83 -7.93 -10.41
CA THR A 788 4.98 -8.62 -11.38
C THR A 788 4.11 -9.67 -10.69
N LEU A 789 3.02 -10.13 -11.31
CA LEU A 789 2.19 -11.19 -10.77
C LEU A 789 2.71 -12.59 -11.09
N PRO A 790 2.91 -12.99 -12.37
CA PRO A 790 3.46 -14.30 -12.66
C PRO A 790 4.99 -14.29 -12.50
N GLY A 791 5.52 -15.30 -11.82
CA GLY A 791 6.95 -15.61 -11.85
C GLY A 791 7.33 -16.15 -13.23
N GLN A 792 7.64 -15.27 -14.18
CA GLN A 792 8.17 -15.67 -15.48
C GLN A 792 9.66 -16.04 -15.31
N PRO A 793 10.09 -17.29 -15.58
CA PRO A 793 11.50 -17.66 -15.53
C PRO A 793 12.26 -17.04 -16.70
N GLY A 794 13.28 -16.23 -16.40
CA GLY A 794 14.11 -15.58 -17.41
C GLY A 794 15.07 -16.56 -18.11
N GLN A 795 14.97 -16.65 -19.44
CA GLN A 795 15.99 -17.07 -20.43
C GLN A 795 17.18 -17.91 -19.90
N LYS A 796 17.20 -19.21 -20.22
CA LYS A 796 18.44 -20.02 -20.22
C LYS A 796 19.25 -19.70 -21.49
N ARG A 797 20.27 -18.85 -21.40
CA ARG A 797 21.34 -18.83 -22.41
C ARG A 797 22.27 -20.01 -22.16
N LYS A 798 22.09 -21.12 -22.88
CA LYS A 798 23.24 -21.97 -23.22
C LYS A 798 24.02 -21.24 -24.29
N LEU A 799 25.16 -20.64 -23.93
CA LEU A 799 26.18 -20.30 -24.93
C LEU A 799 26.67 -21.62 -25.52
N GLY A 800 26.03 -22.07 -26.60
CA GLY A 800 26.66 -23.00 -27.52
C GLY A 800 27.79 -22.23 -28.19
N SER A 801 29.02 -22.63 -27.92
CA SER A 801 30.21 -22.18 -28.63
C SER A 801 30.05 -22.46 -30.13
N VAL A 802 29.52 -21.50 -30.87
CA VAL A 802 29.70 -21.45 -32.31
C VAL A 802 31.07 -20.80 -32.51
N LEU A 803 32.05 -21.64 -32.86
CA LEU A 803 33.31 -21.21 -33.43
C LEU A 803 33.01 -20.31 -34.63
N PHE A 804 33.10 -18.99 -34.44
CA PHE A 804 33.30 -18.08 -35.57
C PHE A 804 34.76 -18.21 -35.96
N SER A 805 35.02 -19.08 -36.95
CA SER A 805 36.27 -19.06 -37.69
C SER A 805 36.30 -17.76 -38.50
N CYS A 806 36.89 -16.72 -37.93
CA CYS A 806 37.17 -15.49 -38.64
C CYS A 806 38.33 -15.76 -39.59
N ILE A 807 38.02 -15.98 -40.88
CA ILE A 807 39.01 -15.78 -41.95
C ILE A 807 39.30 -14.28 -42.01
N SER A 808 40.50 -13.92 -41.58
CA SER A 808 41.09 -12.61 -41.74
C SER A 808 41.62 -12.46 -43.17
N VAL A 809 41.06 -11.51 -43.92
CA VAL A 809 41.70 -10.93 -45.11
C VAL A 809 41.48 -9.41 -45.08
N PHE A 810 42.59 -8.69 -44.85
CA PHE A 810 42.98 -7.31 -45.23
C PHE A 810 41.88 -6.23 -45.45
N GLY A 811 42.04 -4.98 -45.02
CA GLY A 811 43.22 -4.24 -44.58
C GLY A 811 42.83 -2.78 -44.30
N ALA A 812 43.67 -2.10 -43.52
CA ALA A 812 43.46 -0.73 -43.06
C ALA A 812 43.45 0.30 -44.19
N SER A 813 42.56 1.29 -44.09
CA SER A 813 42.82 2.64 -44.59
C SER A 813 41.99 3.68 -43.83
N THR A 814 42.72 4.60 -43.22
CA THR A 814 42.30 5.82 -42.52
C THR A 814 41.55 6.81 -43.41
N LYS A 815 40.51 7.49 -42.89
CA LYS A 815 40.30 8.95 -43.04
C LYS A 815 39.12 9.47 -42.18
N THR A 816 39.34 10.68 -41.67
CA THR A 816 38.61 11.52 -40.71
C THR A 816 37.37 12.26 -41.32
N PRO A 817 36.58 13.05 -40.54
CA PRO A 817 35.12 13.08 -40.56
C PRO A 817 34.49 14.20 -41.42
N MET A 818 33.19 14.10 -41.68
CA MET A 818 32.37 15.24 -42.10
C MET A 818 31.17 15.44 -41.18
N ALA A 819 31.06 16.66 -40.67
CA ALA A 819 29.99 17.21 -39.87
C ALA A 819 28.79 17.64 -40.75
N GLY A 820 27.59 17.63 -40.19
CA GLY A 820 26.39 18.24 -40.78
C GLY A 820 25.10 17.83 -40.04
N PRO A 821 24.27 18.77 -39.55
CA PRO A 821 23.27 18.50 -38.52
C PRO A 821 21.89 18.17 -39.10
N CYS A 822 21.17 17.22 -38.51
CA CYS A 822 19.72 17.11 -38.65
C CYS A 822 19.10 16.83 -37.29
N ARG A 823 18.45 17.85 -36.72
CA ARG A 823 17.44 17.69 -35.66
C ARG A 823 16.18 17.06 -36.26
N PRO A 824 15.47 16.22 -35.49
CA PRO A 824 14.02 16.33 -35.42
C PRO A 824 13.52 16.47 -33.97
N PRO A 825 12.32 17.03 -33.77
CA PRO A 825 11.73 17.29 -32.47
C PRO A 825 11.22 15.99 -31.84
N TRP A 826 11.57 15.78 -30.57
CA TRP A 826 11.02 14.71 -29.74
C TRP A 826 9.75 15.22 -29.08
N ALA A 827 8.61 14.66 -29.45
CA ALA A 827 7.38 14.71 -28.66
C ALA A 827 7.19 13.33 -28.03
N MET A 828 7.52 13.22 -26.75
CA MET A 828 7.15 12.07 -25.91
C MET A 828 5.66 12.18 -25.57
N ILE A 829 4.90 11.10 -25.81
CA ILE A 829 3.55 10.91 -25.28
C ILE A 829 3.63 9.71 -24.33
N PHE A 830 3.20 9.93 -23.09
CA PHE A 830 3.11 8.96 -21.99
C PHE A 830 1.93 8.00 -22.15
#